data_AF-Q82W40-F1
#
_entry.id   AF-Q82W40-F1
#
_cell.length_a   1.000
_cell.length_b   1.000
_cell.length_c   1.000
_cell.angle_alpha   90.00
_cell.angle_beta   90.00
_cell.angle_gamma   90.00
#
_symmetry.space_group_name_H-M   'P 1'
#
loop_
_entity.id
_entity.type
_entity.pdbx_description
1 polymer ?
#
loop_
_entity_poly.entity_id
_entity_poly.type
_entity_poly.pdbx_seq_one_letter_code
_entity_poly.pdbx_strand_id
1 'polypeptide(L)'
;MIDSRSVFTTSSTVAVTALALEFGISFPELYERAGLIKLDQIFLNFLKEGDSTLHDHLIQARQNPELLVRKDESALLIEVAPWLEDFIATLFGIKAEVSALTARHHELAPLYFCKRQFVQRRAKTKVSDEVLQTLNGSILEQKLVEEFGQPFSELVFASHVARWMEDEVNHAAQLELALHYAAWALRTSEGQAHTRQGILFKSPRKLDFQHLLSLTSDDRNGYTVHSLDHVRYREGFSLTDQGTDLTGALDEANYCIWCHEQGKDSCSKGFPQKSKEVPEVKAFKKNDLGVLLAGCPLEERISEFHKLKTQGVAIGSLAMIVLDNPMCAGTGHRICNDCMKSCIYQKQDPVNIPQAETRTLKDVLELPWGFEIYSLLTRWNPLDLLRPYPKAATGKKVLVVGMGPAGYTLSHHLMNDGHTVVGVDGLKIEPLSASLSGINIKGERSAFTPIFDVEQLSEDLDERLPAGFGGVAEYGITVRWNKNFLKLIRLLLERRSEFALFGGTRFGGTLTVEDAWNLGFDHIALAAGAGRPTILEIPNGLARGVRAASDFLMALQLTGAAQSDSIANMQLRLPVVVIGGGLTAIDAATEALAYYPVQVEKFLRRYEILAAVQGEAAIRANWDSEEREIAEEFMTHARAIRNEKAQAAREGREPRVAALLQSWGGAMIAYRKRLIDSPSYTLNHEEVEKALEEGIYFAEGLTPLRIDIDQWEHVQAIRFAVQAINEEGSWYKVNEVTQPARTILVAAGTQPNTVLAREDAHNFKLNGRYFASCDEQGQPLDAIRGNPKPETPAVLLSHSDDGRFISFFGDLHPSYSGNVVKAMASAKQGYPTVSRVLAQAGPVSVQSASQFFTEIGGQLRATVHKVERLTSNIIEVVVHAPLAARHFHPGQFYRFQNYASLAGISEQTRLAMEGIALTGASVDVSNGLVSLIALEMGGSANLCALLQPGEPVVLMGPTGTPTEIESHETVVLVGGGLGNAVLFSIGAAARAAGCKVLYFAGYKKLADRYKVAEIEAAADTIVWCSDEAPGFQPSRLGDLSYVGNIVQAMVAYASGELGSAPISMQAADRIIAIGSDRMMAAVAAARHQQLAPYLKVEHFAVGSINSPMQCMMKEICAQCLQPQKDPVTGDISYVFSCFNQDQPLDLVDFSGLASRLRQNSVQEKLTSRWIGHCLQQGSSHVS
;
A
#
# COMPACT_ATOMS: atom_id res chain seq x y z
N MET A 1 7.94 -16.61 -38.00
CA MET A 1 8.68 -15.76 -37.03
C MET A 1 8.95 -14.43 -37.70
N ILE A 2 8.04 -13.48 -37.50
CA ILE A 2 8.21 -12.09 -37.94
C ILE A 2 8.43 -11.32 -36.64
N ASP A 3 9.58 -10.65 -36.60
CA ASP A 3 10.07 -9.80 -35.51
C ASP A 3 9.08 -8.65 -35.28
N SER A 4 8.49 -8.59 -34.08
CA SER A 4 7.42 -7.66 -33.70
C SER A 4 7.94 -6.39 -33.03
N ARG A 5 9.23 -6.05 -33.16
CA ARG A 5 9.85 -4.91 -32.48
C ARG A 5 10.20 -3.69 -33.34
N SER A 6 9.66 -3.54 -34.56
CA SER A 6 10.00 -2.39 -35.42
C SER A 6 8.85 -1.64 -36.08
N VAL A 7 7.66 -1.60 -35.48
CA VAL A 7 6.61 -0.67 -35.90
C VAL A 7 6.06 -0.02 -34.63
N PHE A 8 6.37 1.25 -34.41
CA PHE A 8 5.64 2.29 -33.65
C PHE A 8 6.60 3.34 -33.10
N THR A 9 7.16 4.16 -34.00
CA THR A 9 7.55 5.54 -33.68
C THR A 9 7.13 6.43 -34.84
N THR A 10 5.82 6.54 -35.02
CA THR A 10 5.23 7.74 -35.60
C THR A 10 4.36 8.31 -34.52
N SER A 11 4.85 9.33 -33.81
CA SER A 11 4.01 10.19 -32.99
C SER A 11 3.07 10.93 -33.96
N SER A 12 1.95 10.30 -34.34
CA SER A 12 0.82 11.06 -34.81
C SER A 12 0.38 11.90 -33.63
N THR A 13 0.61 13.21 -33.72
CA THR A 13 -0.14 14.19 -32.95
C THR A 13 -1.62 13.95 -33.24
N VAL A 14 -2.26 13.10 -32.43
CA VAL A 14 -3.71 12.95 -32.42
C VAL A 14 -4.23 14.34 -32.08
N ALA A 15 -4.82 15.01 -33.08
CA ALA A 15 -5.56 16.24 -32.84
C ALA A 15 -6.52 15.96 -31.69
N VAL A 16 -6.41 16.73 -30.60
CA VAL A 16 -7.29 16.63 -29.43
C VAL A 16 -8.72 16.82 -29.94
N THR A 17 -9.41 15.72 -30.20
CA THR A 17 -10.81 15.71 -30.59
C THR A 17 -11.56 16.10 -29.34
N ALA A 18 -12.14 17.29 -29.34
CA ALA A 18 -13.01 17.70 -28.25
C ALA A 18 -14.15 16.68 -28.14
N LEU A 19 -14.39 16.13 -26.94
CA LEU A 19 -15.50 15.22 -26.69
C LEU A 19 -16.81 15.96 -27.03
N ALA A 20 -17.45 15.53 -28.11
CA ALA A 20 -18.78 15.98 -28.50
C ALA A 20 -19.78 14.92 -28.04
N LEU A 21 -20.58 15.26 -27.04
CA LEU A 21 -21.65 14.39 -26.56
C LEU A 21 -22.93 14.66 -27.34
N GLU A 22 -23.70 13.59 -27.57
CA GLU A 22 -25.04 13.69 -28.17
C GLU A 22 -26.07 14.25 -27.18
N PHE A 23 -27.32 14.39 -27.64
CA PHE A 23 -28.47 14.81 -26.83
C PHE A 23 -28.38 16.23 -26.22
N GLY A 24 -27.48 17.08 -26.72
CA GLY A 24 -27.32 18.45 -26.22
C GLY A 24 -26.83 18.51 -24.78
N ILE A 25 -26.01 17.53 -24.38
CA ILE A 25 -25.29 17.48 -23.11
C ILE A 25 -23.86 17.96 -23.33
N SER A 26 -23.33 18.76 -22.41
CA SER A 26 -21.92 19.13 -22.39
C SER A 26 -21.13 18.25 -21.41
N PHE A 27 -19.82 18.13 -21.61
CA PHE A 27 -18.98 17.33 -20.71
C PHE A 27 -19.02 17.79 -19.24
N PRO A 28 -18.99 19.09 -18.91
CA PRO A 28 -19.15 19.55 -17.52
C PRO A 28 -20.47 19.14 -16.88
N GLU A 29 -21.58 19.09 -17.65
CA GLU A 29 -22.89 18.64 -17.15
C GLU A 29 -22.84 17.19 -16.64
N LEU A 30 -21.91 16.34 -17.09
CA LEU A 30 -21.73 14.99 -16.56
C LEU A 30 -21.15 14.95 -15.14
N TYR A 31 -20.59 16.07 -14.65
CA TYR A 31 -20.06 16.21 -13.29
C TYR A 31 -21.01 17.02 -12.38
N GLU A 32 -22.06 17.61 -12.94
CA GLU A 32 -23.03 18.42 -12.21
C GLU A 32 -24.33 17.65 -11.98
N ARG A 33 -24.87 17.70 -10.76
CA ARG A 33 -26.12 17.02 -10.43
C ARG A 33 -27.28 17.42 -11.35
N ALA A 34 -27.40 18.70 -11.69
CA ALA A 34 -28.45 19.18 -12.59
C ALA A 34 -28.34 18.56 -13.99
N GLY A 35 -27.11 18.42 -14.50
CA GLY A 35 -26.84 17.74 -15.76
C GLY A 35 -27.15 16.25 -15.70
N LEU A 36 -26.83 15.56 -14.60
CA LEU A 36 -27.18 14.14 -14.42
C LEU A 36 -28.69 13.88 -14.33
N ILE A 37 -29.46 14.79 -13.72
CA ILE A 37 -30.94 14.69 -13.71
C ILE A 37 -31.49 14.85 -15.12
N LYS A 38 -30.98 15.85 -15.86
CA LYS A 38 -31.34 16.06 -17.27
C LYS A 38 -31.00 14.81 -18.10
N LEU A 39 -29.83 14.21 -17.89
CA LEU A 39 -29.40 12.98 -18.56
C LEU A 39 -30.32 11.80 -18.24
N ASP A 40 -30.68 11.60 -16.98
CA ASP A 40 -31.61 10.53 -16.56
C ASP A 40 -32.97 10.68 -17.23
N GLN A 41 -33.51 11.91 -17.31
CA GLN A 41 -34.77 12.15 -18.00
C GLN A 41 -34.67 11.87 -19.51
N ILE A 42 -33.54 12.20 -20.14
CA ILE A 42 -33.30 11.89 -21.56
C ILE A 42 -33.22 10.38 -21.77
N PHE A 43 -32.54 9.63 -20.88
CA PHE A 43 -32.51 8.17 -20.93
C PHE A 43 -33.90 7.56 -20.76
N LEU A 44 -34.71 8.05 -19.82
CA LEU A 44 -36.08 7.57 -19.63
C LEU A 44 -36.94 7.82 -20.87
N ASN A 45 -36.79 8.97 -21.53
CA ASN A 45 -37.47 9.24 -22.80
C ASN A 45 -36.99 8.30 -23.91
N PHE A 46 -35.68 8.07 -24.01
CA PHE A 46 -35.09 7.11 -24.95
C PHE A 46 -35.65 5.70 -24.75
N LEU A 47 -35.71 5.23 -23.49
CA LEU A 47 -36.30 3.94 -23.15
C LEU A 47 -37.80 3.90 -23.47
N LYS A 48 -38.54 4.99 -23.19
CA LYS A 48 -39.97 5.06 -23.48
C LYS A 48 -40.29 4.99 -24.98
N GLU A 49 -39.47 5.63 -25.81
CA GLU A 49 -39.60 5.61 -27.27
C GLU A 49 -39.32 4.22 -27.84
N GLY A 50 -38.35 3.49 -27.27
CA GLY A 50 -37.98 2.16 -27.70
C GLY A 50 -38.85 1.02 -27.13
N ASP A 51 -39.16 1.08 -25.84
CA ASP A 51 -40.00 0.13 -25.09
C ASP A 51 -40.75 0.83 -23.94
N SER A 52 -41.94 1.32 -24.26
CA SER A 52 -42.83 1.97 -23.30
C SER A 52 -43.23 1.08 -22.11
N THR A 53 -43.27 -0.25 -22.28
CA THR A 53 -43.67 -1.16 -21.20
C THR A 53 -42.53 -1.31 -20.19
N LEU A 54 -41.31 -1.52 -20.68
CA LEU A 54 -40.11 -1.60 -19.85
C LEU A 54 -39.83 -0.27 -19.13
N HIS A 55 -40.08 0.86 -19.81
CA HIS A 55 -40.05 2.18 -19.18
C HIS A 55 -41.00 2.26 -17.97
N ASP A 56 -42.27 1.91 -18.15
CA ASP A 56 -43.27 2.02 -17.08
C ASP A 56 -42.93 1.09 -15.90
N HIS A 57 -42.41 -0.12 -16.18
CA HIS A 57 -41.89 -1.03 -15.17
C HIS A 57 -40.71 -0.42 -14.40
N LEU A 58 -39.73 0.21 -15.08
CA LEU A 58 -38.60 0.87 -14.43
C LEU A 58 -39.04 2.04 -13.55
N ILE A 59 -40.01 2.84 -13.99
CA ILE A 59 -40.56 3.94 -13.20
C ILE A 59 -41.27 3.41 -11.96
N GLN A 60 -42.12 2.38 -12.10
CA GLN A 60 -42.80 1.76 -10.97
C GLN A 60 -41.80 1.18 -9.96
N ALA A 61 -40.75 0.52 -10.46
CA ALA A 61 -39.65 -0.03 -9.66
C ALA A 61 -38.90 1.04 -8.88
N ARG A 62 -38.61 2.20 -9.49
CA ARG A 62 -37.98 3.34 -8.80
C ARG A 62 -38.86 4.00 -7.75
N GLN A 63 -40.19 3.97 -7.94
CA GLN A 63 -41.14 4.55 -6.99
C GLN A 63 -41.34 3.66 -5.74
N ASN A 64 -41.27 2.34 -5.90
CA ASN A 64 -41.51 1.38 -4.82
C ASN A 64 -40.47 0.23 -4.84
N PRO A 65 -39.16 0.52 -4.73
CA PRO A 65 -38.10 -0.47 -4.89
C PRO A 65 -38.17 -1.58 -3.84
N GLU A 66 -38.68 -1.30 -2.64
CA GLU A 66 -38.86 -2.25 -1.54
C GLU A 66 -39.93 -3.33 -1.81
N LEU A 67 -40.82 -3.11 -2.78
CA LEU A 67 -41.86 -4.08 -3.16
C LEU A 67 -41.34 -5.14 -4.14
N LEU A 68 -40.19 -4.92 -4.77
CA LEU A 68 -39.59 -5.87 -5.70
C LEU A 68 -38.86 -6.97 -4.95
N VAL A 69 -39.27 -8.22 -5.18
CA VAL A 69 -38.45 -9.35 -4.77
C VAL A 69 -37.19 -9.41 -5.62
N ARG A 70 -36.08 -9.84 -5.03
CA ARG A 70 -34.75 -9.79 -5.66
C ARG A 70 -34.68 -10.42 -7.05
N LYS A 71 -35.43 -11.49 -7.29
CA LYS A 71 -35.44 -12.16 -8.60
C LYS A 71 -36.03 -11.26 -9.69
N ASP A 72 -37.12 -10.56 -9.38
CA ASP A 72 -37.81 -9.67 -10.31
C ASP A 72 -37.00 -8.39 -10.53
N GLU A 73 -36.33 -7.90 -9.49
CA GLU A 73 -35.32 -6.84 -9.60
C GLU A 73 -34.20 -7.25 -10.58
N SER A 74 -33.55 -8.41 -10.38
CA SER A 74 -32.48 -8.87 -11.27
C SER A 74 -32.96 -9.01 -12.73
N ALA A 75 -34.17 -9.54 -12.95
CA ALA A 75 -34.75 -9.66 -14.29
C ALA A 75 -34.94 -8.30 -14.96
N LEU A 76 -35.55 -7.33 -14.24
CA LEU A 76 -35.74 -5.97 -14.73
C LEU A 76 -34.41 -5.30 -15.07
N LEU A 77 -33.42 -5.38 -14.19
CA LEU A 77 -32.12 -4.73 -14.43
C LEU A 77 -31.37 -5.34 -15.63
N ILE A 78 -31.50 -6.66 -15.83
CA ILE A 78 -30.94 -7.34 -17.01
C ILE A 78 -31.65 -6.88 -18.29
N GLU A 79 -32.97 -6.67 -18.25
CA GLU A 79 -33.74 -6.18 -19.40
C GLU A 79 -33.42 -4.71 -19.74
N VAL A 80 -33.16 -3.86 -18.74
CA VAL A 80 -32.81 -2.44 -18.95
C VAL A 80 -31.35 -2.27 -19.41
N ALA A 81 -30.43 -3.17 -19.04
CA ALA A 81 -29.00 -3.01 -19.31
C ALA A 81 -28.61 -2.84 -20.81
N PRO A 82 -29.19 -3.58 -21.78
CA PRO A 82 -28.96 -3.33 -23.20
C PRO A 82 -29.37 -1.93 -23.66
N TRP A 83 -30.49 -1.40 -23.15
CA TRP A 83 -30.95 -0.05 -23.46
C TRP A 83 -30.00 1.02 -22.92
N LEU A 84 -29.44 0.79 -21.72
CA LEU A 84 -28.41 1.64 -21.15
C LEU A 84 -27.14 1.65 -22.02
N GLU A 85 -26.74 0.49 -22.53
CA GLU A 85 -25.59 0.37 -23.44
C GLU A 85 -25.79 1.14 -24.74
N ASP A 86 -26.93 0.94 -25.42
CA ASP A 86 -27.27 1.67 -26.65
C ASP A 86 -27.32 3.18 -26.42
N PHE A 87 -27.86 3.59 -25.27
CA PHE A 87 -27.90 4.98 -24.86
C PHE A 87 -26.51 5.57 -24.67
N ILE A 88 -25.63 4.91 -23.89
CA ILE A 88 -24.25 5.36 -23.66
C ILE A 88 -23.47 5.38 -24.98
N ALA A 89 -23.61 4.35 -25.82
CA ALA A 89 -22.96 4.28 -27.11
C ALA A 89 -23.38 5.43 -28.02
N THR A 90 -24.65 5.85 -27.96
CA THR A 90 -25.14 7.06 -28.62
C THR A 90 -24.56 8.31 -28.00
N LEU A 91 -24.64 8.45 -26.67
CA LEU A 91 -24.21 9.65 -25.91
C LEU A 91 -22.76 10.02 -26.22
N PHE A 92 -21.86 9.03 -26.28
CA PHE A 92 -20.43 9.23 -26.53
C PHE A 92 -20.04 9.13 -28.02
N GLY A 93 -20.99 8.83 -28.91
CA GLY A 93 -20.72 8.71 -30.34
C GLY A 93 -19.88 7.49 -30.74
N ILE A 94 -19.95 6.40 -29.97
CA ILE A 94 -19.10 5.19 -30.11
C ILE A 94 -19.87 3.92 -30.52
N LYS A 95 -20.99 4.08 -31.22
CA LYS A 95 -21.85 2.96 -31.63
C LYS A 95 -21.10 1.89 -32.43
N ALA A 96 -20.16 2.30 -33.29
CA ALA A 96 -19.41 1.38 -34.14
C ALA A 96 -18.47 0.51 -33.30
N GLU A 97 -17.80 1.09 -32.31
CA GLU A 97 -16.85 0.42 -31.43
C GLU A 97 -17.56 -0.54 -30.46
N VAL A 98 -18.70 -0.13 -29.90
CA VAL A 98 -19.55 -1.00 -29.07
C VAL A 98 -20.12 -2.16 -29.89
N SER A 99 -20.58 -1.89 -31.12
CA SER A 99 -21.05 -2.95 -32.04
C SER A 99 -19.93 -3.91 -32.42
N ALA A 100 -18.71 -3.41 -32.63
CA ALA A 100 -17.54 -4.24 -32.92
C ALA A 100 -17.15 -5.12 -31.73
N LEU A 101 -17.20 -4.59 -30.50
CA LEU A 101 -16.99 -5.39 -29.29
C LEU A 101 -18.06 -6.48 -29.14
N THR A 102 -19.33 -6.13 -29.34
CA THR A 102 -20.46 -7.07 -29.36
C THR A 102 -20.26 -8.18 -30.40
N ALA A 103 -19.84 -7.82 -31.61
CA ALA A 103 -19.55 -8.78 -32.68
C ALA A 103 -18.42 -9.74 -32.29
N ARG A 104 -17.34 -9.25 -31.64
CA ARG A 104 -16.25 -10.09 -31.13
C ARG A 104 -16.73 -11.08 -30.06
N HIS A 105 -17.67 -10.68 -29.19
CA HIS A 105 -18.28 -11.61 -28.23
C HIS A 105 -19.02 -12.74 -28.95
N HIS A 106 -19.86 -12.40 -29.94
CA HIS A 106 -20.65 -13.39 -30.68
C HIS A 106 -19.82 -14.29 -31.59
N GLU A 107 -18.72 -13.78 -32.16
CA GLU A 107 -17.76 -14.57 -32.93
C GLU A 107 -17.21 -15.75 -32.11
N LEU A 108 -17.01 -15.56 -30.80
CA LEU A 108 -16.50 -16.59 -29.89
C LEU A 108 -17.58 -17.59 -29.41
N ALA A 109 -18.87 -17.33 -29.63
CA ALA A 109 -19.97 -18.16 -29.13
C ALA A 109 -19.86 -19.67 -29.47
N PRO A 110 -19.40 -20.06 -30.69
CA PRO A 110 -19.21 -21.47 -31.01
C PRO A 110 -18.25 -22.19 -30.07
N LEU A 111 -17.20 -21.53 -29.56
CA LEU A 111 -16.23 -22.13 -28.62
C LEU A 111 -16.94 -22.68 -27.38
N TYR A 112 -17.74 -21.85 -26.72
CA TYR A 112 -18.40 -22.20 -25.46
C TYR A 112 -19.52 -23.22 -25.69
N PHE A 113 -20.27 -23.08 -26.79
CA PHE A 113 -21.25 -24.08 -27.21
C PHE A 113 -20.59 -25.44 -27.43
N CYS A 114 -19.54 -25.51 -28.24
CA CYS A 114 -18.82 -26.75 -28.55
C CYS A 114 -18.17 -27.34 -27.29
N LYS A 115 -17.53 -26.53 -26.44
CA LYS A 115 -16.95 -26.96 -25.17
C LYS A 115 -17.97 -27.70 -24.31
N ARG A 116 -19.17 -27.13 -24.16
CA ARG A 116 -20.23 -27.70 -23.32
C ARG A 116 -20.94 -28.88 -23.98
N GLN A 117 -21.41 -28.71 -25.21
CA GLN A 117 -22.29 -29.67 -25.88
C GLN A 117 -21.55 -30.84 -26.52
N PHE A 118 -20.31 -30.62 -26.96
CA PHE A 118 -19.52 -31.61 -27.67
C PHE A 118 -18.38 -32.14 -26.82
N VAL A 119 -17.46 -31.29 -26.36
CA VAL A 119 -16.25 -31.73 -25.64
C VAL A 119 -16.60 -32.35 -24.29
N GLN A 120 -17.33 -31.63 -23.44
CA GLN A 120 -17.64 -32.08 -22.07
C GLN A 120 -18.72 -33.18 -22.04
N ARG A 121 -19.77 -33.06 -22.86
CA ARG A 121 -20.90 -34.00 -22.87
C ARG A 121 -20.67 -35.25 -23.74
N ARG A 122 -19.85 -35.17 -24.80
CA ARG A 122 -19.59 -36.29 -25.72
C ARG A 122 -18.15 -36.78 -25.60
N ALA A 123 -17.15 -35.97 -25.95
CA ALA A 123 -15.75 -36.41 -26.08
C ALA A 123 -15.15 -36.95 -24.77
N LYS A 124 -15.58 -36.38 -23.63
CA LYS A 124 -15.16 -36.82 -22.30
C LYS A 124 -15.50 -38.28 -21.98
N THR A 125 -16.58 -38.83 -22.54
CA THR A 125 -17.13 -40.15 -22.12
C THR A 125 -17.43 -41.13 -23.25
N LYS A 126 -17.74 -40.66 -24.47
CA LYS A 126 -18.22 -41.52 -25.57
C LYS A 126 -17.12 -42.30 -26.30
N VAL A 127 -15.85 -41.93 -26.15
CA VAL A 127 -14.71 -42.66 -26.74
C VAL A 127 -14.12 -43.59 -25.68
N SER A 128 -13.97 -44.88 -25.96
CA SER A 128 -13.38 -45.83 -25.01
C SER A 128 -11.87 -45.60 -24.84
N ASP A 129 -11.31 -46.00 -23.69
CA ASP A 129 -9.86 -45.88 -23.45
C ASP A 129 -9.04 -46.72 -24.43
N GLU A 130 -9.57 -47.86 -24.88
CA GLU A 130 -8.96 -48.71 -25.91
C GLU A 130 -8.82 -47.98 -27.25
N VAL A 131 -9.87 -47.29 -27.70
CA VAL A 131 -9.82 -46.48 -28.93
C VAL A 131 -8.87 -45.30 -28.72
N LEU A 132 -8.95 -44.61 -27.57
CA LEU A 132 -8.13 -43.44 -27.26
C LEU A 132 -6.63 -43.71 -27.37
N GLN A 133 -6.16 -44.89 -26.95
CA GLN A 133 -4.75 -45.30 -27.05
C GLN A 133 -4.27 -45.51 -28.50
N THR A 134 -5.18 -45.74 -29.44
CA THR A 134 -4.86 -45.94 -30.86
C THR A 134 -4.92 -44.66 -31.69
N LEU A 135 -5.44 -43.56 -31.12
CA LEU A 135 -5.61 -42.30 -31.84
C LEU A 135 -4.27 -41.57 -32.01
N ASN A 136 -4.05 -41.03 -33.20
CA ASN A 136 -2.95 -40.11 -33.48
C ASN A 136 -3.52 -38.72 -33.73
N GLY A 137 -3.30 -37.79 -32.79
CA GLY A 137 -3.87 -36.45 -32.84
C GLY A 137 -3.44 -35.64 -34.06
N SER A 138 -2.17 -35.73 -34.47
CA SER A 138 -1.65 -35.00 -35.64
C SER A 138 -2.33 -35.44 -36.94
N ILE A 139 -2.60 -36.74 -37.10
CA ILE A 139 -3.32 -37.25 -38.29
C ILE A 139 -4.80 -36.83 -38.26
N LEU A 140 -5.43 -36.87 -37.08
CA LEU A 140 -6.81 -36.41 -36.91
C LEU A 140 -6.94 -34.91 -37.20
N GLU A 141 -5.99 -34.10 -36.75
CA GLU A 141 -5.93 -32.67 -37.02
C GLU A 141 -5.80 -32.38 -38.52
N GLN A 142 -4.91 -33.09 -39.23
CA GLN A 142 -4.73 -32.93 -40.67
C GLN A 142 -6.02 -33.23 -41.44
N LYS A 143 -6.72 -34.32 -41.09
CA LYS A 143 -8.02 -34.65 -41.69
C LYS A 143 -9.08 -33.60 -41.38
N LEU A 144 -9.09 -33.07 -40.17
CA LEU A 144 -10.00 -31.99 -39.81
C LEU A 144 -9.70 -30.71 -40.60
N VAL A 145 -8.42 -30.36 -40.80
CA VAL A 145 -8.01 -29.23 -41.65
C VAL A 145 -8.49 -29.41 -43.09
N GLU A 146 -8.42 -30.63 -43.63
CA GLU A 146 -8.97 -30.96 -44.96
C GLU A 146 -10.49 -30.76 -45.02
N GLU A 147 -11.24 -31.24 -44.03
CA GLU A 147 -12.70 -31.05 -43.93
C GLU A 147 -13.08 -29.57 -43.73
N PHE A 148 -12.28 -28.81 -42.98
CA PHE A 148 -12.54 -27.39 -42.71
C PHE A 148 -12.25 -26.48 -43.91
N GLY A 149 -11.33 -26.89 -44.79
CA GLY A 149 -10.82 -26.06 -45.89
C GLY A 149 -9.99 -24.85 -45.44
N GLN A 150 -9.54 -24.82 -44.19
CA GLN A 150 -8.76 -23.73 -43.59
C GLN A 150 -7.90 -24.23 -42.41
N PRO A 151 -6.86 -23.48 -41.98
CA PRO A 151 -6.00 -23.89 -40.87
C PRO A 151 -6.76 -24.14 -39.57
N PHE A 152 -6.26 -25.08 -38.77
CA PHE A 152 -6.86 -25.41 -37.48
C PHE A 152 -6.71 -24.25 -36.49
N SER A 153 -7.81 -23.90 -35.84
CA SER A 153 -7.85 -23.17 -34.57
C SER A 153 -9.00 -23.72 -33.74
N GLU A 154 -8.98 -23.52 -32.42
CA GLU A 154 -10.11 -23.97 -31.59
C GLU A 154 -11.44 -23.35 -32.04
N LEU A 155 -11.40 -22.08 -32.48
CA LEU A 155 -12.60 -21.38 -32.96
C LEU A 155 -13.09 -21.98 -34.28
N VAL A 156 -12.19 -22.29 -35.22
CA VAL A 156 -12.51 -22.97 -36.48
C VAL A 156 -13.12 -24.33 -36.21
N PHE A 157 -12.50 -25.14 -35.35
CA PHE A 157 -13.01 -26.45 -34.94
C PHE A 157 -14.40 -26.30 -34.32
N ALA A 158 -14.57 -25.39 -33.38
CA ALA A 158 -15.83 -25.20 -32.67
C ALA A 158 -16.96 -24.73 -33.60
N SER A 159 -16.66 -23.84 -34.55
CA SER A 159 -17.63 -23.33 -35.52
C SER A 159 -18.11 -24.41 -36.48
N HIS A 160 -17.20 -25.22 -37.02
CA HIS A 160 -17.57 -26.34 -37.90
C HIS A 160 -18.33 -27.42 -37.15
N VAL A 161 -17.89 -27.80 -35.94
CA VAL A 161 -18.59 -28.79 -35.11
C VAL A 161 -19.98 -28.30 -34.73
N ALA A 162 -20.14 -27.03 -34.35
CA ALA A 162 -21.45 -26.45 -34.05
C ALA A 162 -22.40 -26.57 -35.25
N ARG A 163 -21.94 -26.20 -36.45
CA ARG A 163 -22.70 -26.36 -37.70
C ARG A 163 -23.04 -27.81 -38.02
N TRP A 164 -22.08 -28.73 -37.88
CA TRP A 164 -22.34 -30.16 -38.10
C TRP A 164 -23.33 -30.75 -37.10
N MET A 165 -23.38 -30.23 -35.87
CA MET A 165 -24.35 -30.65 -34.86
C MET A 165 -25.78 -30.21 -35.17
N GLU A 166 -26.00 -29.21 -36.04
CA GLU A 166 -27.33 -28.80 -36.50
C GLU A 166 -27.95 -29.86 -37.43
N ASP A 167 -27.12 -30.64 -38.14
CA ASP A 167 -27.52 -31.73 -39.03
C ASP A 167 -26.65 -32.98 -38.83
N GLU A 168 -26.83 -33.63 -37.68
CA GLU A 168 -25.99 -34.78 -37.28
C GLU A 168 -26.09 -35.98 -38.23
N VAL A 169 -27.21 -36.11 -38.97
CA VAL A 169 -27.44 -37.25 -39.87
C VAL A 169 -26.53 -37.17 -41.08
N ASN A 170 -26.41 -35.99 -41.69
CA ASN A 170 -25.59 -35.79 -42.88
C ASN A 170 -24.11 -35.59 -42.56
N HIS A 171 -23.77 -35.29 -41.30
CA HIS A 171 -22.39 -35.03 -40.85
C HIS A 171 -21.85 -36.07 -39.85
N ALA A 172 -22.41 -37.28 -39.82
CA ALA A 172 -22.03 -38.30 -38.85
C ALA A 172 -20.52 -38.64 -38.90
N ALA A 173 -19.94 -38.78 -40.08
CA ALA A 173 -18.51 -39.10 -40.25
C ALA A 173 -17.60 -37.96 -39.77
N GLN A 174 -17.94 -36.70 -40.09
CA GLN A 174 -17.21 -35.53 -39.62
C GLN A 174 -17.30 -35.37 -38.10
N LEU A 175 -18.49 -35.58 -37.52
CA LEU A 175 -18.69 -35.54 -36.07
C LEU A 175 -17.93 -36.66 -35.35
N GLU A 176 -17.83 -37.85 -35.93
CA GLU A 176 -17.02 -38.95 -35.39
C GLU A 176 -15.52 -38.60 -35.41
N LEU A 177 -15.03 -38.06 -36.52
CA LEU A 177 -13.65 -37.58 -36.63
C LEU A 177 -13.33 -36.50 -35.58
N ALA A 178 -14.20 -35.50 -35.45
CA ALA A 178 -14.07 -34.44 -34.46
C ALA A 178 -14.16 -34.96 -33.03
N LEU A 179 -15.00 -35.98 -32.76
CA LEU A 179 -15.14 -36.60 -31.46
C LEU A 179 -13.86 -37.31 -31.03
N HIS A 180 -13.21 -38.02 -31.95
CA HIS A 180 -11.92 -38.67 -31.70
C HIS A 180 -10.82 -37.64 -31.42
N TYR A 181 -10.72 -36.58 -32.24
CA TYR A 181 -9.74 -35.50 -31.99
C TYR A 181 -9.99 -34.85 -30.63
N ALA A 182 -11.23 -34.48 -30.32
CA ALA A 182 -11.58 -33.84 -29.06
C ALA A 182 -11.31 -34.75 -27.84
N ALA A 183 -11.54 -36.06 -27.96
CA ALA A 183 -11.23 -37.01 -26.91
C ALA A 183 -9.72 -37.14 -26.68
N TRP A 184 -8.93 -37.23 -27.76
CA TRP A 184 -7.46 -37.21 -27.70
C TRP A 184 -6.94 -35.93 -27.04
N ALA A 185 -7.40 -34.76 -27.52
CA ALA A 185 -7.01 -33.45 -27.03
C ALA A 185 -7.31 -33.27 -25.52
N LEU A 186 -8.48 -33.71 -25.07
CA LEU A 186 -8.93 -33.54 -23.69
C LEU A 186 -8.30 -34.55 -22.70
N ARG A 187 -8.11 -35.81 -23.11
CA ARG A 187 -7.86 -36.94 -22.18
C ARG A 187 -6.45 -37.52 -22.23
N THR A 188 -5.64 -37.18 -23.23
CA THR A 188 -4.26 -37.67 -23.34
C THR A 188 -3.26 -36.59 -22.95
N SER A 189 -2.10 -36.97 -22.41
CA SER A 189 -1.05 -36.01 -22.05
C SER A 189 -0.49 -35.27 -23.26
N GLU A 190 -0.38 -35.95 -24.41
CA GLU A 190 0.05 -35.34 -25.67
C GLU A 190 -0.95 -34.30 -26.16
N GLY A 191 -2.24 -34.63 -26.18
CA GLY A 191 -3.31 -33.72 -26.58
C GLY A 191 -3.45 -32.51 -25.65
N GLN A 192 -3.33 -32.71 -24.34
CA GLN A 192 -3.37 -31.64 -23.34
C GLN A 192 -2.16 -30.70 -23.48
N ALA A 193 -0.97 -31.23 -23.79
CA ALA A 193 0.20 -30.42 -24.06
C ALA A 193 0.04 -29.62 -25.37
N HIS A 194 -0.47 -30.26 -26.43
CA HIS A 194 -0.72 -29.63 -27.74
C HIS A 194 -1.75 -28.50 -27.66
N THR A 195 -2.79 -28.66 -26.85
CA THR A 195 -3.89 -27.68 -26.70
C THR A 195 -3.78 -26.80 -25.46
N ARG A 196 -2.62 -26.79 -24.78
CA ARG A 196 -2.41 -26.11 -23.49
C ARG A 196 -2.82 -24.63 -23.50
N GLN A 197 -2.65 -23.94 -24.61
CA GLN A 197 -2.93 -22.50 -24.74
C GLN A 197 -4.42 -22.19 -24.94
N GLY A 198 -5.20 -23.14 -25.45
CA GLY A 198 -6.61 -22.94 -25.75
C GLY A 198 -7.53 -23.11 -24.54
N ILE A 199 -8.84 -22.94 -24.73
CA ILE A 199 -9.86 -23.14 -23.70
C ILE A 199 -10.78 -24.33 -24.00
N LEU A 200 -10.90 -24.73 -25.27
CA LEU A 200 -11.94 -25.63 -25.74
C LEU A 200 -11.77 -27.05 -25.18
N PHE A 201 -10.53 -27.55 -25.22
CA PHE A 201 -10.20 -28.92 -24.80
C PHE A 201 -9.75 -29.02 -23.34
N LYS A 202 -10.31 -28.15 -22.48
CA LYS A 202 -10.06 -28.16 -21.03
C LYS A 202 -11.30 -28.54 -20.24
N SER A 203 -11.10 -29.24 -19.13
CA SER A 203 -12.13 -29.50 -18.13
C SER A 203 -11.72 -28.92 -16.78
N PRO A 204 -12.67 -28.40 -15.98
CA PRO A 204 -12.41 -28.04 -14.59
C PRO A 204 -11.77 -29.22 -13.85
N ARG A 205 -10.65 -28.98 -13.16
CA ARG A 205 -9.95 -30.00 -12.38
C ARG A 205 -10.76 -30.31 -11.14
N LYS A 206 -10.65 -31.54 -10.63
CA LYS A 206 -11.19 -31.87 -9.30
C LYS A 206 -10.30 -31.21 -8.25
N LEU A 207 -10.92 -30.70 -7.19
CA LEU A 207 -10.18 -30.12 -6.08
C LEU A 207 -9.80 -31.23 -5.09
N ASP A 208 -8.51 -31.31 -4.78
CA ASP A 208 -7.99 -31.97 -3.59
C ASP A 208 -7.39 -30.88 -2.69
N PHE A 209 -8.06 -30.57 -1.59
CA PHE A 209 -7.65 -29.50 -0.69
C PHE A 209 -6.32 -29.77 0.03
N GLN A 210 -5.83 -31.01 0.03
CA GLN A 210 -4.49 -31.34 0.53
C GLN A 210 -3.40 -31.17 -0.56
N HIS A 211 -3.78 -31.13 -1.84
CA HIS A 211 -2.88 -31.12 -2.99
C HIS A 211 -3.36 -30.16 -4.10
N LEU A 212 -3.75 -28.93 -3.73
CA LEU A 212 -4.17 -27.91 -4.70
C LEU A 212 -3.03 -27.47 -5.65
N LEU A 213 -1.78 -27.70 -5.25
CA LEU A 213 -0.58 -27.37 -6.00
C LEU A 213 0.20 -28.66 -6.31
N SER A 214 0.81 -28.73 -7.49
CA SER A 214 1.70 -29.83 -7.89
C SER A 214 3.13 -29.45 -7.53
N LEU A 215 3.59 -29.86 -6.35
CA LEU A 215 4.85 -29.43 -5.74
C LEU A 215 5.91 -30.53 -5.74
N THR A 216 7.17 -30.12 -5.81
CA THR A 216 8.32 -30.96 -5.48
C THR A 216 8.72 -30.67 -4.03
N SER A 217 8.80 -31.70 -3.20
CA SER A 217 9.17 -31.59 -1.79
C SER A 217 10.51 -32.26 -1.51
N ASP A 218 11.32 -31.64 -0.64
CA ASP A 218 12.63 -32.14 -0.21
C ASP A 218 12.76 -32.07 1.32
N ASP A 219 13.07 -33.21 1.94
CA ASP A 219 13.24 -33.37 3.40
C ASP A 219 14.71 -33.53 3.82
N ARG A 220 15.67 -33.48 2.88
CA ARG A 220 17.08 -33.79 3.16
C ARG A 220 17.73 -32.89 4.22
N ASN A 221 17.17 -31.71 4.45
CA ASN A 221 17.65 -30.75 5.46
C ASN A 221 17.05 -30.97 6.86
N GLY A 222 16.29 -32.06 7.06
CA GLY A 222 15.64 -32.37 8.33
C GLY A 222 14.34 -31.61 8.59
N TYR A 223 13.82 -30.92 7.56
CA TYR A 223 12.52 -30.25 7.49
C TYR A 223 12.07 -30.23 6.02
N THR A 224 10.77 -30.13 5.79
CA THR A 224 10.20 -30.16 4.43
C THR A 224 10.31 -28.79 3.77
N VAL A 225 10.85 -28.79 2.54
CA VAL A 225 10.93 -27.63 1.65
C VAL A 225 10.17 -27.92 0.38
N HIS A 226 9.32 -26.99 -0.05
CA HIS A 226 8.54 -27.06 -1.28
C HIS A 226 9.10 -26.13 -2.35
N SER A 227 9.13 -26.61 -3.58
CA SER A 227 9.51 -25.88 -4.80
C SER A 227 8.70 -26.36 -6.02
N LEU A 228 8.93 -25.73 -7.17
CA LEU A 228 8.42 -26.17 -8.47
C LEU A 228 9.59 -26.54 -9.39
N ASP A 229 9.36 -27.47 -10.31
CA ASP A 229 10.37 -27.89 -11.30
C ASP A 229 10.58 -26.83 -12.39
N HIS A 230 9.56 -26.03 -12.70
CA HIS A 230 9.65 -24.93 -13.65
C HIS A 230 9.80 -23.60 -12.92
N VAL A 231 10.74 -22.78 -13.40
CA VAL A 231 11.00 -21.42 -12.89
C VAL A 231 10.68 -20.40 -13.98
N ARG A 232 9.93 -19.36 -13.62
CA ARG A 232 9.66 -18.14 -14.36
C ARG A 232 10.70 -17.08 -13.99
N TYR A 233 11.22 -16.38 -15.00
CA TYR A 233 12.11 -15.26 -14.79
C TYR A 233 11.30 -13.96 -14.70
N ARG A 234 11.43 -13.27 -13.57
CA ARG A 234 10.91 -11.91 -13.35
C ARG A 234 12.08 -10.93 -13.40
N GLU A 235 11.94 -9.87 -14.19
CA GLU A 235 12.86 -8.73 -14.20
C GLU A 235 12.13 -7.50 -13.66
N GLY A 236 12.71 -6.85 -12.65
CA GLY A 236 12.18 -5.62 -12.06
C GLY A 236 10.74 -5.73 -11.54
N PHE A 237 10.00 -4.65 -11.71
CA PHE A 237 8.67 -4.44 -11.14
C PHE A 237 7.57 -4.24 -12.17
N SER A 238 7.81 -4.52 -13.46
CA SER A 238 6.75 -4.54 -14.47
C SER A 238 5.64 -5.53 -14.11
N LEU A 239 4.41 -5.24 -14.57
CA LEU A 239 3.25 -6.09 -14.32
C LEU A 239 3.47 -7.49 -14.92
N THR A 240 3.52 -8.50 -14.06
CA THR A 240 3.92 -9.87 -14.48
C THR A 240 2.74 -10.76 -14.88
N ASP A 241 1.51 -10.28 -14.74
CA ASP A 241 0.30 -11.01 -15.06
C ASP A 241 -0.78 -10.02 -15.52
N GLN A 242 -1.19 -10.14 -16.79
CA GLN A 242 -2.17 -9.25 -17.42
C GLN A 242 -3.63 -9.68 -17.14
N GLY A 243 -3.83 -10.83 -16.50
CA GLY A 243 -5.13 -11.47 -16.36
C GLY A 243 -5.60 -12.13 -17.66
N THR A 244 -6.87 -12.51 -17.70
CA THR A 244 -7.47 -13.14 -18.87
C THR A 244 -7.78 -12.13 -19.98
N ASP A 245 -7.76 -12.60 -21.22
CA ASP A 245 -8.33 -11.93 -22.37
C ASP A 245 -9.87 -12.10 -22.42
N LEU A 246 -10.50 -11.56 -23.47
CA LEU A 246 -11.93 -11.69 -23.70
C LEU A 246 -12.37 -13.16 -23.79
N THR A 247 -11.57 -14.00 -24.47
CA THR A 247 -11.85 -15.43 -24.66
C THR A 247 -11.97 -16.17 -23.33
N GLY A 248 -11.02 -15.99 -22.42
CA GLY A 248 -11.05 -16.66 -21.12
C GLY A 248 -12.09 -16.06 -20.16
N ALA A 249 -12.36 -14.75 -20.19
CA ALA A 249 -13.41 -14.17 -19.36
C ALA A 249 -14.81 -14.66 -19.76
N LEU A 250 -15.05 -14.81 -21.06
CA LEU A 250 -16.28 -15.43 -21.57
C LEU A 250 -16.32 -16.94 -21.28
N ASP A 251 -15.19 -17.63 -21.19
CA ASP A 251 -15.16 -19.04 -20.73
C ASP A 251 -15.71 -19.16 -19.31
N GLU A 252 -15.23 -18.31 -18.39
CA GLU A 252 -15.70 -18.27 -17.01
C GLU A 252 -17.18 -17.83 -16.92
N ALA A 253 -17.59 -16.85 -17.73
CA ALA A 253 -18.98 -16.39 -17.76
C ALA A 253 -19.95 -17.45 -18.30
N ASN A 254 -19.52 -18.28 -19.27
CA ASN A 254 -20.30 -19.40 -19.81
C ASN A 254 -20.20 -20.69 -18.96
N TYR A 255 -19.15 -20.84 -18.15
CA TYR A 255 -19.03 -21.92 -17.17
C TYR A 255 -19.94 -21.69 -15.95
N CYS A 256 -20.19 -20.43 -15.61
CA CYS A 256 -21.24 -20.03 -14.66
C CYS A 256 -22.61 -20.54 -15.09
N ILE A 257 -23.41 -21.05 -14.15
CA ILE A 257 -24.78 -21.55 -14.43
C ILE A 257 -25.87 -20.51 -14.19
N TRP A 258 -25.46 -19.26 -13.99
CA TRP A 258 -26.30 -18.12 -13.64
C TRP A 258 -27.26 -18.37 -12.47
N CYS A 259 -26.70 -18.58 -11.28
CA CYS A 259 -27.44 -19.01 -10.08
C CYS A 259 -28.58 -18.07 -9.63
N HIS A 260 -28.58 -16.80 -10.05
CA HIS A 260 -29.67 -15.85 -9.74
C HIS A 260 -31.02 -16.32 -10.30
N GLU A 261 -31.06 -16.99 -11.47
CA GLU A 261 -32.31 -17.47 -12.09
C GLU A 261 -33.05 -18.50 -11.21
N GLN A 262 -32.27 -19.19 -10.37
CA GLN A 262 -32.75 -20.20 -9.41
C GLN A 262 -32.94 -19.64 -8.00
N GLY A 263 -32.67 -18.35 -7.76
CA GLY A 263 -32.71 -17.72 -6.44
C GLY A 263 -31.65 -18.24 -5.46
N LYS A 264 -30.53 -18.75 -5.95
CA LYS A 264 -29.48 -19.43 -5.15
C LYS A 264 -28.08 -18.89 -5.43
N ASP A 265 -27.93 -17.57 -5.51
CA ASP A 265 -26.65 -16.94 -5.81
C ASP A 265 -25.65 -17.06 -4.64
N SER A 266 -24.95 -18.19 -4.56
CA SER A 266 -23.99 -18.47 -3.48
C SER A 266 -22.71 -17.66 -3.60
N CYS A 267 -22.27 -17.31 -4.82
CA CYS A 267 -21.10 -16.46 -5.00
C CYS A 267 -21.36 -15.03 -4.55
N SER A 268 -22.59 -14.53 -4.67
CA SER A 268 -22.99 -13.24 -4.11
C SER A 268 -23.34 -13.36 -2.62
N LYS A 269 -24.26 -14.25 -2.23
CA LYS A 269 -24.90 -14.27 -0.90
C LYS A 269 -24.31 -15.26 0.11
N GLY A 270 -23.43 -16.17 -0.32
CA GLY A 270 -22.82 -17.19 0.53
C GLY A 270 -23.71 -18.42 0.80
N PHE A 271 -23.18 -19.35 1.59
CA PHE A 271 -23.87 -20.57 2.03
C PHE A 271 -24.36 -20.43 3.48
N PRO A 272 -25.63 -20.08 3.72
CA PRO A 272 -26.14 -19.97 5.08
C PRO A 272 -26.13 -21.34 5.78
N GLN A 273 -25.75 -21.32 7.05
CA GLN A 273 -25.87 -22.45 7.96
C GLN A 273 -27.27 -22.46 8.57
N LYS A 274 -27.99 -23.58 8.42
CA LYS A 274 -29.28 -23.77 9.11
C LYS A 274 -29.00 -24.05 10.59
N SER A 275 -29.20 -23.08 11.47
CA SER A 275 -29.17 -23.35 12.92
C SER A 275 -30.44 -24.07 13.35
N LYS A 276 -30.32 -25.11 14.20
CA LYS A 276 -31.45 -25.75 14.87
C LYS A 276 -31.67 -25.20 16.29
N GLU A 277 -30.72 -24.46 16.84
CA GLU A 277 -30.74 -23.97 18.22
C GLU A 277 -30.18 -22.54 18.23
N VAL A 278 -31.03 -21.57 18.60
CA VAL A 278 -30.82 -20.11 18.61
C VAL A 278 -30.95 -19.40 17.25
N PRO A 279 -31.97 -18.52 17.06
CA PRO A 279 -32.23 -17.79 15.82
C PRO A 279 -31.81 -16.31 15.90
N GLU A 280 -30.52 -15.97 16.02
CA GLU A 280 -30.14 -14.54 16.10
C GLU A 280 -28.80 -14.12 15.46
N VAL A 281 -28.06 -15.01 14.78
CA VAL A 281 -26.89 -14.58 13.98
C VAL A 281 -26.82 -15.35 12.66
N LYS A 282 -26.91 -14.64 11.52
CA LYS A 282 -26.65 -15.21 10.18
C LYS A 282 -25.24 -15.83 10.09
N ALA A 283 -25.14 -17.14 10.28
CA ALA A 283 -23.91 -17.91 10.19
C ALA A 283 -23.75 -18.52 8.79
N PHE A 284 -22.51 -18.55 8.27
CA PHE A 284 -22.16 -19.19 7.00
C PHE A 284 -21.40 -20.50 7.24
N LYS A 285 -21.55 -21.46 6.32
CA LYS A 285 -20.77 -22.71 6.33
C LYS A 285 -19.27 -22.43 6.12
N LYS A 286 -18.43 -23.39 6.48
CA LYS A 286 -17.01 -23.42 6.14
C LYS A 286 -16.71 -24.55 5.14
N ASN A 287 -15.73 -24.36 4.27
CA ASN A 287 -15.23 -25.43 3.39
C ASN A 287 -14.21 -26.32 4.13
N ASP A 288 -13.64 -27.31 3.42
CA ASP A 288 -12.66 -28.26 3.96
C ASP A 288 -11.36 -27.61 4.46
N LEU A 289 -11.03 -26.41 3.97
CA LEU A 289 -9.90 -25.60 4.45
C LEU A 289 -10.27 -24.69 5.65
N GLY A 290 -11.51 -24.78 6.14
CA GLY A 290 -12.00 -23.93 7.23
C GLY A 290 -12.34 -22.50 6.84
N VAL A 291 -12.34 -22.17 5.54
CA VAL A 291 -12.67 -20.84 5.02
C VAL A 291 -14.18 -20.62 5.06
N LEU A 292 -14.60 -19.46 5.59
CA LEU A 292 -16.00 -19.07 5.68
C LEU A 292 -16.58 -18.80 4.27
N LEU A 293 -17.69 -19.45 3.95
CA LEU A 293 -18.35 -19.37 2.65
C LEU A 293 -19.42 -18.27 2.61
N ALA A 294 -19.00 -17.02 2.79
CA ALA A 294 -19.89 -15.86 2.88
C ALA A 294 -20.28 -15.24 1.52
N GLY A 295 -19.69 -15.68 0.41
CA GLY A 295 -19.80 -15.03 -0.89
C GLY A 295 -19.02 -13.71 -0.96
N CYS A 296 -19.25 -12.94 -2.03
CA CYS A 296 -18.69 -11.60 -2.20
C CYS A 296 -19.12 -10.70 -1.04
N PRO A 297 -18.20 -10.09 -0.27
CA PRO A 297 -18.52 -9.17 0.82
C PRO A 297 -19.35 -7.95 0.39
N LEU A 298 -19.19 -7.51 -0.86
CA LEU A 298 -19.98 -6.43 -1.45
C LEU A 298 -21.38 -6.90 -1.87
N GLU A 299 -21.68 -8.20 -1.83
CA GLU A 299 -22.91 -8.78 -2.38
C GLU A 299 -23.15 -8.45 -3.85
N GLU A 300 -22.06 -8.35 -4.61
CA GLU A 300 -22.09 -8.05 -6.04
C GLU A 300 -22.99 -9.01 -6.82
N ARG A 301 -23.74 -8.46 -7.79
CA ARG A 301 -24.60 -9.17 -8.75
C ARG A 301 -23.77 -9.92 -9.82
N ILE A 302 -22.99 -10.88 -9.35
CA ILE A 302 -22.02 -11.64 -10.15
C ILE A 302 -22.71 -12.39 -11.28
N SER A 303 -23.78 -13.08 -10.91
CA SER A 303 -24.48 -13.95 -11.83
C SER A 303 -25.19 -13.17 -12.94
N GLU A 304 -25.67 -11.97 -12.64
CA GLU A 304 -26.35 -11.06 -13.56
C GLU A 304 -25.34 -10.47 -14.55
N PHE A 305 -24.19 -9.96 -14.08
CA PHE A 305 -23.20 -9.40 -15.01
C PHE A 305 -22.56 -10.48 -15.89
N HIS A 306 -22.39 -11.73 -15.40
CA HIS A 306 -21.95 -12.84 -16.26
C HIS A 306 -22.94 -13.09 -17.38
N LYS A 307 -24.25 -13.07 -17.09
CA LYS A 307 -25.30 -13.27 -18.10
C LYS A 307 -25.24 -12.18 -19.17
N LEU A 308 -25.20 -10.91 -18.77
CA LEU A 308 -25.04 -9.77 -19.68
C LEU A 308 -23.76 -9.89 -20.52
N LYS A 309 -22.64 -10.30 -19.91
CA LYS A 309 -21.37 -10.47 -20.62
C LYS A 309 -21.46 -11.52 -21.72
N THR A 310 -22.10 -12.66 -21.44
CA THR A 310 -22.32 -13.71 -22.45
C THR A 310 -23.26 -13.29 -23.57
N GLN A 311 -24.08 -12.26 -23.36
CA GLN A 311 -24.98 -11.70 -24.36
C GLN A 311 -24.32 -10.60 -25.21
N GLY A 312 -23.06 -10.24 -24.95
CA GLY A 312 -22.36 -9.18 -25.68
C GLY A 312 -22.55 -7.77 -25.11
N VAL A 313 -23.28 -7.63 -23.99
CA VAL A 313 -23.67 -6.33 -23.41
C VAL A 313 -22.58 -5.84 -22.44
N ALA A 314 -21.45 -5.37 -22.98
CA ALA A 314 -20.25 -5.05 -22.21
C ALA A 314 -20.41 -3.87 -21.22
N ILE A 315 -20.97 -2.74 -21.68
CA ILE A 315 -21.23 -1.55 -20.84
C ILE A 315 -22.31 -1.88 -19.82
N GLY A 316 -23.37 -2.58 -20.23
CA GLY A 316 -24.42 -3.03 -19.31
C GLY A 316 -23.89 -3.98 -18.23
N SER A 317 -22.93 -4.86 -18.58
CA SER A 317 -22.25 -5.73 -17.61
C SER A 317 -21.44 -4.94 -16.58
N LEU A 318 -20.67 -3.93 -17.02
CA LEU A 318 -19.96 -3.05 -16.09
C LEU A 318 -20.94 -2.24 -15.23
N ALA A 319 -22.01 -1.71 -15.81
CA ALA A 319 -23.04 -0.98 -15.07
C ALA A 319 -23.65 -1.85 -13.96
N MET A 320 -23.85 -3.15 -14.21
CA MET A 320 -24.31 -4.11 -13.20
C MET A 320 -23.30 -4.30 -12.05
N ILE A 321 -21.99 -4.39 -12.35
CA ILE A 321 -20.92 -4.46 -11.34
C ILE A 321 -20.92 -3.18 -10.49
N VAL A 322 -20.94 -2.01 -11.14
CA VAL A 322 -20.83 -0.68 -10.51
C VAL A 322 -21.94 -0.39 -9.50
N LEU A 323 -23.13 -1.02 -9.65
CA LEU A 323 -24.20 -0.93 -8.64
C LEU A 323 -23.73 -1.33 -7.24
N ASP A 324 -22.95 -2.40 -7.18
CA ASP A 324 -22.51 -2.97 -5.92
C ASP A 324 -21.06 -2.63 -5.59
N ASN A 325 -20.27 -2.36 -6.62
CA ASN A 325 -18.84 -2.13 -6.55
C ASN A 325 -18.44 -0.97 -7.48
N PRO A 326 -18.79 0.28 -7.14
CA PRO A 326 -18.45 1.44 -7.96
C PRO A 326 -16.96 1.73 -8.04
N MET A 327 -16.16 1.03 -7.24
CA MET A 327 -14.70 1.10 -7.20
C MET A 327 -14.09 -0.23 -7.65
N CYS A 328 -14.71 -0.94 -8.61
CA CYS A 328 -14.30 -2.28 -9.06
C CYS A 328 -12.90 -2.34 -9.65
N ALA A 329 -12.33 -1.20 -10.05
CA ALA A 329 -10.91 -1.08 -10.36
C ALA A 329 -10.01 -1.52 -9.18
N GLY A 330 -10.50 -1.45 -7.93
CA GLY A 330 -9.84 -1.85 -6.70
C GLY A 330 -10.00 -3.32 -6.30
N THR A 331 -10.78 -4.11 -7.06
CA THR A 331 -11.04 -5.54 -6.81
C THR A 331 -10.61 -6.38 -8.01
N GLY A 332 -11.08 -7.63 -8.08
CA GLY A 332 -10.82 -8.53 -9.21
C GLY A 332 -9.53 -9.35 -9.10
N HIS A 333 -8.97 -9.68 -10.26
CA HIS A 333 -7.89 -10.65 -10.47
C HIS A 333 -6.72 -10.42 -9.50
N ARG A 334 -6.34 -11.49 -8.79
CA ARG A 334 -5.26 -11.53 -7.78
C ARG A 334 -5.42 -10.57 -6.59
N ILE A 335 -6.59 -9.95 -6.39
CA ILE A 335 -6.89 -9.13 -5.22
C ILE A 335 -7.91 -9.78 -4.29
N CYS A 336 -8.99 -10.33 -4.85
CA CYS A 336 -10.09 -10.90 -4.07
C CYS A 336 -10.44 -12.31 -4.53
N ASN A 337 -10.89 -13.17 -3.60
CA ASN A 337 -11.22 -14.58 -3.87
C ASN A 337 -12.44 -15.11 -3.09
N ASP A 338 -13.05 -14.32 -2.20
CA ASP A 338 -14.17 -14.76 -1.34
C ASP A 338 -15.38 -15.29 -2.14
N CYS A 339 -15.66 -14.70 -3.30
CA CYS A 339 -16.72 -15.14 -4.22
C CYS A 339 -16.43 -16.51 -4.85
N MET A 340 -15.19 -16.76 -5.29
CA MET A 340 -14.76 -18.05 -5.85
C MET A 340 -14.88 -19.17 -4.83
N LYS A 341 -14.45 -18.93 -3.57
CA LYS A 341 -14.56 -19.93 -2.51
C LYS A 341 -16.02 -20.32 -2.24
N SER A 342 -16.97 -19.42 -2.48
CA SER A 342 -18.41 -19.65 -2.29
C SER A 342 -19.16 -20.02 -3.58
N CYS A 343 -18.45 -20.27 -4.69
CA CYS A 343 -19.06 -20.80 -5.91
C CYS A 343 -19.73 -22.15 -5.62
N ILE A 344 -20.83 -22.49 -6.30
CA ILE A 344 -21.48 -23.80 -6.11
C ILE A 344 -20.57 -25.00 -6.43
N TYR A 345 -19.54 -24.78 -7.24
CA TYR A 345 -18.53 -25.78 -7.60
C TYR A 345 -17.52 -25.95 -6.46
N GLN A 346 -17.89 -26.76 -5.46
CA GLN A 346 -17.07 -27.00 -4.27
C GLN A 346 -16.12 -28.22 -4.38
N LYS A 347 -16.22 -29.00 -5.46
CA LYS A 347 -15.45 -30.24 -5.69
C LYS A 347 -14.61 -30.20 -6.96
N GLN A 348 -14.64 -29.08 -7.67
CA GLN A 348 -13.91 -28.84 -8.91
C GLN A 348 -13.56 -27.35 -8.99
N ASP A 349 -12.68 -26.97 -9.91
CA ASP A 349 -12.29 -25.58 -10.10
C ASP A 349 -13.55 -24.66 -10.12
N PRO A 350 -13.63 -23.65 -9.24
CA PRO A 350 -14.74 -22.72 -9.21
C PRO A 350 -14.67 -21.78 -10.43
N VAL A 351 -15.76 -21.08 -10.70
CA VAL A 351 -15.74 -19.99 -11.68
C VAL A 351 -14.76 -18.92 -11.19
N ASN A 352 -13.81 -18.51 -12.03
CA ASN A 352 -12.85 -17.45 -11.74
C ASN A 352 -13.49 -16.06 -11.96
N ILE A 353 -14.41 -15.72 -11.06
CA ILE A 353 -15.16 -14.47 -11.05
C ILE A 353 -14.25 -13.22 -11.05
N PRO A 354 -13.17 -13.14 -10.25
CA PRO A 354 -12.29 -11.97 -10.24
C PRO A 354 -11.65 -11.67 -11.60
N GLN A 355 -11.30 -12.71 -12.38
CA GLN A 355 -10.82 -12.52 -13.75
C GLN A 355 -11.90 -11.97 -14.68
N ALA A 356 -13.11 -12.52 -14.60
CA ALA A 356 -14.24 -12.05 -15.40
C ALA A 356 -14.64 -10.60 -15.05
N GLU A 357 -14.60 -10.22 -13.77
CA GLU A 357 -14.83 -8.85 -13.29
C GLU A 357 -13.77 -7.89 -13.88
N THR A 358 -12.48 -8.17 -13.67
CA THR A 358 -11.40 -7.31 -14.18
C THR A 358 -11.43 -7.19 -15.70
N ARG A 359 -11.69 -8.28 -16.44
CA ARG A 359 -11.79 -8.20 -17.90
C ARG A 359 -13.01 -7.41 -18.35
N THR A 360 -14.14 -7.49 -17.64
CA THR A 360 -15.34 -6.69 -17.96
C THR A 360 -15.08 -5.19 -17.76
N LEU A 361 -14.33 -4.81 -16.72
CA LEU A 361 -13.85 -3.43 -16.59
C LEU A 361 -12.95 -3.05 -17.77
N LYS A 362 -11.97 -3.88 -18.13
CA LYS A 362 -11.05 -3.62 -19.25
C LYS A 362 -11.79 -3.50 -20.60
N ASP A 363 -12.79 -4.33 -20.86
CA ASP A 363 -13.59 -4.28 -22.09
C ASP A 363 -14.20 -2.89 -22.32
N VAL A 364 -14.65 -2.21 -21.25
CA VAL A 364 -15.19 -0.85 -21.33
C VAL A 364 -14.08 0.20 -21.34
N LEU A 365 -13.02 0.03 -20.54
CA LEU A 365 -11.90 0.97 -20.51
C LEU A 365 -11.15 1.05 -21.85
N GLU A 366 -11.11 -0.05 -22.61
CA GLU A 366 -10.50 -0.16 -23.94
C GLU A 366 -11.37 0.49 -25.05
N LEU A 367 -12.62 0.89 -24.77
CA LEU A 367 -13.45 1.67 -25.69
C LEU A 367 -12.98 3.15 -25.71
N PRO A 368 -13.23 3.90 -26.81
CA PRO A 368 -13.04 5.34 -26.79
C PRO A 368 -13.90 5.97 -25.68
N TRP A 369 -13.28 6.86 -24.90
CA TRP A 369 -13.87 7.48 -23.71
C TRP A 369 -14.22 6.48 -22.58
N GLY A 370 -13.63 5.28 -22.58
CA GLY A 370 -13.94 4.21 -21.65
C GLY A 370 -13.84 4.59 -20.17
N PHE A 371 -12.83 5.39 -19.80
CA PHE A 371 -12.74 5.95 -18.44
C PHE A 371 -13.89 6.91 -18.13
N GLU A 372 -14.29 7.77 -19.07
CA GLU A 372 -15.40 8.70 -18.84
C GLU A 372 -16.75 7.96 -18.72
N ILE A 373 -16.93 6.85 -19.46
CA ILE A 373 -18.08 5.95 -19.33
C ILE A 373 -18.09 5.31 -17.94
N TYR A 374 -16.99 4.68 -17.53
CA TYR A 374 -16.88 4.10 -16.18
C TYR A 374 -17.11 5.15 -15.09
N SER A 375 -16.48 6.31 -15.23
CA SER A 375 -16.64 7.46 -14.31
C SER A 375 -18.08 7.93 -14.24
N LEU A 376 -18.77 8.05 -15.38
CA LEU A 376 -20.19 8.39 -15.44
C LEU A 376 -21.02 7.35 -14.69
N LEU A 377 -20.82 6.05 -14.92
CA LEU A 377 -21.57 4.98 -14.24
C LEU A 377 -21.46 5.02 -12.72
N THR A 378 -20.35 5.54 -12.15
CA THR A 378 -20.24 5.70 -10.68
C THR A 378 -21.11 6.83 -10.12
N ARG A 379 -21.55 7.76 -10.97
CA ARG A 379 -22.34 8.94 -10.55
C ARG A 379 -23.77 8.82 -11.04
N TRP A 380 -23.96 8.37 -12.27
CA TRP A 380 -25.24 8.15 -12.91
C TRP A 380 -25.32 6.71 -13.45
N ASN A 381 -26.23 5.92 -12.89
CA ASN A 381 -26.48 4.56 -13.33
C ASN A 381 -27.98 4.26 -13.25
N PRO A 382 -28.69 4.17 -14.39
CA PRO A 382 -30.12 3.95 -14.39
C PRO A 382 -30.58 2.63 -13.76
N LEU A 383 -29.67 1.66 -13.62
CA LEU A 383 -29.93 0.39 -12.96
C LEU A 383 -29.99 0.52 -11.42
N ASP A 384 -29.53 1.65 -10.85
CA ASP A 384 -29.69 1.92 -9.42
C ASP A 384 -31.11 2.48 -9.18
N LEU A 385 -32.01 1.60 -8.73
CA LEU A 385 -33.41 1.96 -8.48
C LEU A 385 -33.58 2.95 -7.32
N LEU A 386 -32.64 2.98 -6.37
CA LEU A 386 -32.72 3.82 -5.17
C LEU A 386 -32.07 5.18 -5.39
N ARG A 387 -30.99 5.22 -6.16
CA ARG A 387 -30.15 6.41 -6.33
C ARG A 387 -29.49 6.43 -7.72
N PRO A 388 -30.29 6.63 -8.80
CA PRO A 388 -29.77 6.63 -10.17
C PRO A 388 -28.78 7.77 -10.45
N TYR A 389 -28.77 8.82 -9.62
CA TYR A 389 -27.83 9.93 -9.61
C TYR A 389 -27.65 10.46 -8.18
N PRO A 390 -26.66 11.34 -7.89
CA PRO A 390 -26.41 11.83 -6.55
C PRO A 390 -27.61 12.59 -5.95
N LYS A 391 -27.84 12.40 -4.64
CA LYS A 391 -28.85 13.15 -3.89
C LYS A 391 -28.51 14.64 -3.82
N ALA A 392 -29.50 15.44 -3.44
CA ALA A 392 -29.30 16.88 -3.27
C ALA A 392 -28.26 17.17 -2.19
N ALA A 393 -27.52 18.27 -2.35
CA ALA A 393 -26.51 18.67 -1.39
C ALA A 393 -27.14 18.88 0.00
N THR A 394 -26.56 18.25 1.01
CA THR A 394 -27.03 18.28 2.40
C THR A 394 -26.44 19.43 3.21
N GLY A 395 -25.39 20.08 2.68
CA GLY A 395 -24.56 21.05 3.41
C GLY A 395 -23.54 20.41 4.36
N LYS A 396 -23.68 19.12 4.67
CA LYS A 396 -22.84 18.38 5.63
C LYS A 396 -21.41 18.17 5.13
N LYS A 397 -20.44 18.27 6.04
CA LYS A 397 -19.01 18.08 5.80
C LYS A 397 -18.50 16.86 6.57
N VAL A 398 -17.92 15.89 5.88
CA VAL A 398 -17.40 14.66 6.49
C VAL A 398 -15.89 14.57 6.29
N LEU A 399 -15.14 14.37 7.38
CA LEU A 399 -13.72 14.03 7.34
C LEU A 399 -13.57 12.51 7.23
N VAL A 400 -12.82 12.02 6.25
CA VAL A 400 -12.46 10.61 6.08
C VAL A 400 -10.94 10.48 6.26
N VAL A 401 -10.52 9.75 7.30
CA VAL A 401 -9.12 9.61 7.71
C VAL A 401 -8.56 8.29 7.16
N GLY A 402 -7.66 8.36 6.19
CA GLY A 402 -7.05 7.24 5.48
C GLY A 402 -7.73 6.99 4.13
N MET A 403 -6.95 7.02 3.05
CA MET A 403 -7.45 6.93 1.67
C MET A 403 -7.13 5.58 1.03
N GLY A 404 -7.23 4.52 1.84
CA GLY A 404 -7.25 3.13 1.39
C GLY A 404 -8.63 2.65 0.95
N PRO A 405 -8.83 1.33 0.76
CA PRO A 405 -10.06 0.78 0.20
C PRO A 405 -11.36 1.15 0.89
N ALA A 406 -11.37 1.19 2.22
CA ALA A 406 -12.53 1.67 2.96
C ALA A 406 -12.77 3.18 2.73
N GLY A 407 -11.70 4.00 2.76
CA GLY A 407 -11.79 5.45 2.68
C GLY A 407 -12.26 5.97 1.32
N TYR A 408 -11.67 5.48 0.22
CA TYR A 408 -12.09 5.90 -1.12
C TYR A 408 -13.51 5.42 -1.46
N THR A 409 -13.91 4.24 -0.96
CA THR A 409 -15.26 3.70 -1.18
C THR A 409 -16.30 4.47 -0.38
N LEU A 410 -16.01 4.77 0.89
CA LEU A 410 -16.88 5.57 1.75
C LEU A 410 -17.08 6.97 1.17
N SER A 411 -16.01 7.61 0.72
CA SER A 411 -16.04 8.95 0.12
C SER A 411 -17.00 9.00 -1.07
N HIS A 412 -16.98 7.98 -1.94
CA HIS A 412 -17.93 7.88 -3.04
C HIS A 412 -19.38 7.79 -2.57
N HIS A 413 -19.69 6.91 -1.61
CA HIS A 413 -21.07 6.73 -1.17
C HIS A 413 -21.62 7.98 -0.48
N LEU A 414 -20.81 8.66 0.34
CA LEU A 414 -21.18 9.89 1.04
C LEU A 414 -21.38 11.06 0.08
N MET A 415 -20.53 11.21 -0.94
CA MET A 415 -20.74 12.22 -1.98
C MET A 415 -22.02 11.97 -2.78
N ASN A 416 -22.32 10.70 -3.10
CA ASN A 416 -23.57 10.36 -3.77
C ASN A 416 -24.80 10.56 -2.86
N ASP A 417 -24.63 10.57 -1.54
CA ASP A 417 -25.68 10.99 -0.59
C ASP A 417 -25.76 12.53 -0.40
N GLY A 418 -24.93 13.30 -1.11
CA GLY A 418 -24.98 14.77 -1.14
C GLY A 418 -24.12 15.44 -0.06
N HIS A 419 -23.16 14.72 0.53
CA HIS A 419 -22.23 15.29 1.51
C HIS A 419 -20.95 15.82 0.84
N THR A 420 -20.34 16.85 1.43
CA THR A 420 -18.99 17.30 1.07
C THR A 420 -17.96 16.46 1.83
N VAL A 421 -16.91 15.96 1.16
CA VAL A 421 -15.96 14.99 1.74
C VAL A 421 -14.50 15.51 1.74
N VAL A 422 -13.96 15.55 2.96
CA VAL A 422 -12.59 15.65 3.47
C VAL A 422 -11.68 14.42 3.37
N GLY A 423 -10.91 14.19 2.31
CA GLY A 423 -9.95 13.08 2.27
C GLY A 423 -8.61 13.37 2.97
N VAL A 424 -8.39 12.76 4.13
CA VAL A 424 -7.15 12.62 4.94
C VAL A 424 -6.14 11.51 4.61
N ASP A 425 -4.84 11.71 4.40
CA ASP A 425 -3.85 10.62 4.58
C ASP A 425 -2.54 11.09 5.22
N GLY A 426 -1.96 10.26 6.09
CA GLY A 426 -0.67 10.54 6.72
C GLY A 426 0.51 10.40 5.74
N LEU A 427 0.37 9.54 4.73
CA LEU A 427 1.37 9.41 3.68
C LEU A 427 1.33 10.59 2.71
N LYS A 428 2.47 10.86 2.07
CA LYS A 428 2.53 11.82 0.95
C LYS A 428 1.65 11.31 -0.18
N ILE A 429 0.84 12.20 -0.73
CA ILE A 429 0.09 11.97 -1.96
C ILE A 429 0.68 12.86 -3.04
N GLU A 430 1.27 12.27 -4.08
CA GLU A 430 1.86 13.03 -5.17
C GLU A 430 0.78 13.84 -5.92
N PRO A 431 1.03 15.11 -6.27
CA PRO A 431 0.06 15.87 -7.06
C PRO A 431 -0.03 15.28 -8.47
N LEU A 432 -1.26 15.19 -8.98
CA LEU A 432 -1.51 14.90 -10.40
C LEU A 432 -1.51 16.19 -11.21
N SER A 433 -1.33 16.06 -12.53
CA SER A 433 -1.52 17.20 -13.45
C SER A 433 -2.93 17.76 -13.33
N ALA A 434 -3.04 19.09 -13.31
CA ALA A 434 -4.32 19.80 -13.29
C ALA A 434 -5.22 19.46 -14.49
N SER A 435 -4.62 19.17 -15.66
CA SER A 435 -5.36 18.72 -16.85
C SER A 435 -6.00 17.35 -16.68
N LEU A 436 -5.52 16.54 -15.74
CA LEU A 436 -6.08 15.22 -15.44
C LEU A 436 -7.04 15.28 -14.25
N SER A 437 -6.63 15.83 -13.11
CA SER A 437 -7.42 15.82 -11.86
C SER A 437 -8.45 16.95 -11.78
N GLY A 438 -8.26 18.05 -12.52
CA GLY A 438 -9.04 19.28 -12.34
C GLY A 438 -8.63 20.08 -11.10
N ILE A 439 -7.44 19.83 -10.56
CA ILE A 439 -6.92 20.48 -9.35
C ILE A 439 -5.46 20.88 -9.61
N ASN A 440 -5.15 22.18 -9.48
CA ASN A 440 -3.78 22.67 -9.64
C ASN A 440 -2.92 22.42 -8.39
N ILE A 441 -1.63 22.77 -8.45
CA ILE A 441 -0.70 22.51 -7.34
C ILE A 441 -1.01 23.30 -6.06
N LYS A 442 -1.72 24.43 -6.17
CA LYS A 442 -2.24 25.19 -5.02
C LYS A 442 -3.53 24.57 -4.45
N GLY A 443 -4.08 23.60 -5.18
CA GLY A 443 -5.30 22.87 -4.90
C GLY A 443 -6.58 23.62 -5.24
N GLU A 444 -6.49 24.57 -6.18
CA GLU A 444 -7.64 25.27 -6.73
C GLU A 444 -8.21 24.46 -7.90
N ARG A 445 -9.53 24.58 -8.10
CA ARG A 445 -10.23 23.91 -9.20
C ARG A 445 -9.83 24.50 -10.55
N SER A 446 -9.59 23.62 -11.51
CA SER A 446 -9.31 23.97 -12.90
C SER A 446 -10.10 23.08 -13.85
N ALA A 447 -10.22 23.50 -15.11
CA ALA A 447 -10.71 22.60 -16.15
C ALA A 447 -9.78 21.39 -16.29
N PHE A 448 -10.36 20.25 -16.64
CA PHE A 448 -9.65 19.02 -16.96
C PHE A 448 -10.12 18.47 -18.31
N THR A 449 -9.27 17.69 -18.95
CA THR A 449 -9.52 17.14 -20.28
C THR A 449 -10.19 15.76 -20.15
N PRO A 450 -11.25 15.48 -20.94
CA PRO A 450 -11.81 14.14 -21.04
C PRO A 450 -10.76 13.17 -21.60
N ILE A 451 -10.80 11.92 -21.15
CA ILE A 451 -9.79 10.90 -21.48
C ILE A 451 -10.31 10.04 -22.62
N PHE A 452 -9.74 10.21 -23.82
CA PHE A 452 -10.13 9.45 -25.01
C PHE A 452 -9.71 7.98 -24.91
N ASP A 453 -8.46 7.73 -24.50
CA ASP A 453 -7.90 6.39 -24.38
C ASP A 453 -7.30 6.22 -22.98
N VAL A 454 -7.71 5.16 -22.27
CA VAL A 454 -7.24 4.86 -20.92
C VAL A 454 -5.73 4.58 -20.88
N GLU A 455 -5.13 4.11 -21.98
CA GLU A 455 -3.69 3.84 -22.05
C GLU A 455 -2.86 5.11 -21.86
N GLN A 456 -3.44 6.31 -22.07
CA GLN A 456 -2.80 7.59 -21.72
C GLN A 456 -2.55 7.76 -20.22
N LEU A 457 -3.24 6.98 -19.38
CA LEU A 457 -3.07 6.93 -17.93
C LEU A 457 -2.16 5.79 -17.47
N SER A 458 -1.84 4.86 -18.36
CA SER A 458 -1.08 3.65 -18.06
C SER A 458 0.42 3.97 -18.00
N GLU A 459 1.06 3.53 -16.92
CA GLU A 459 2.51 3.59 -16.74
C GLU A 459 3.02 2.17 -16.48
N ASP A 460 4.21 1.83 -17.01
CA ASP A 460 4.89 0.60 -16.58
C ASP A 460 5.12 0.69 -15.06
N LEU A 461 4.80 -0.38 -14.34
CA LEU A 461 4.94 -0.41 -12.89
C LEU A 461 6.40 -0.30 -12.42
N ASP A 462 7.38 -0.60 -13.28
CA ASP A 462 8.80 -0.41 -13.01
C ASP A 462 9.19 1.09 -13.01
N GLU A 463 8.48 1.91 -13.78
CA GLU A 463 8.75 3.35 -13.94
C GLU A 463 7.76 4.24 -13.16
N ARG A 464 6.55 3.74 -12.89
CA ARG A 464 5.45 4.46 -12.24
C ARG A 464 5.93 5.05 -10.91
N LEU A 465 5.73 6.36 -10.77
CA LEU A 465 5.98 7.03 -9.50
C LEU A 465 5.00 6.54 -8.42
N PRO A 466 5.48 6.18 -7.22
CA PRO A 466 4.61 5.89 -6.09
C PRO A 466 3.77 7.12 -5.73
N ALA A 467 2.46 7.03 -5.95
CA ALA A 467 1.53 8.15 -5.84
C ALA A 467 1.02 8.36 -4.40
N GLY A 468 1.16 7.34 -3.54
CA GLY A 468 0.78 7.36 -2.13
C GLY A 468 -0.72 7.21 -1.82
N PHE A 469 -1.59 7.33 -2.82
CA PHE A 469 -3.04 7.10 -2.71
C PHE A 469 -3.38 5.61 -2.81
N GLY A 470 -4.24 5.09 -1.92
CA GLY A 470 -4.70 3.69 -1.95
C GLY A 470 -4.34 2.85 -0.72
N GLY A 471 -3.58 3.40 0.24
CA GLY A 471 -3.18 2.69 1.45
C GLY A 471 -2.38 1.41 1.12
N VAL A 472 -2.73 0.29 1.75
CA VAL A 472 -2.06 -1.01 1.52
C VAL A 472 -2.08 -1.43 0.04
N ALA A 473 -3.06 -1.00 -0.76
CA ALA A 473 -3.07 -1.29 -2.20
C ALA A 473 -1.92 -0.60 -2.96
N GLU A 474 -1.41 0.53 -2.46
CA GLU A 474 -0.27 1.25 -3.03
C GLU A 474 1.07 0.72 -2.48
N TYR A 475 1.20 0.64 -1.14
CA TYR A 475 2.49 0.36 -0.49
C TYR A 475 2.71 -1.10 -0.07
N GLY A 476 1.66 -1.93 -0.06
CA GLY A 476 1.71 -3.31 0.42
C GLY A 476 1.55 -4.34 -0.70
N ILE A 477 0.54 -4.17 -1.56
CA ILE A 477 0.29 -5.06 -2.70
C ILE A 477 1.33 -4.81 -3.80
N THR A 478 1.82 -5.88 -4.40
CA THR A 478 2.97 -5.90 -5.32
C THR A 478 2.53 -5.98 -6.79
N VAL A 479 3.43 -6.36 -7.69
CA VAL A 479 3.20 -6.48 -9.14
C VAL A 479 2.21 -7.58 -9.54
N ARG A 480 1.58 -8.25 -8.58
CA ARG A 480 0.46 -9.16 -8.84
C ARG A 480 -0.83 -8.44 -9.25
N TRP A 481 -0.90 -7.13 -9.07
CA TRP A 481 -2.05 -6.31 -9.43
C TRP A 481 -1.63 -5.01 -10.12
N ASN A 482 -2.42 -4.56 -11.10
CA ASN A 482 -2.12 -3.36 -11.86
C ASN A 482 -2.41 -2.09 -11.04
N LYS A 483 -1.37 -1.48 -10.47
CA LYS A 483 -1.48 -0.25 -9.66
C LYS A 483 -1.95 0.98 -10.44
N ASN A 484 -2.00 0.95 -11.77
CA ASN A 484 -2.61 2.03 -12.56
C ASN A 484 -4.10 2.20 -12.23
N PHE A 485 -4.78 1.15 -11.75
CA PHE A 485 -6.16 1.24 -11.29
C PHE A 485 -6.37 2.18 -10.09
N LEU A 486 -5.35 2.42 -9.26
CA LEU A 486 -5.42 3.43 -8.20
C LEU A 486 -5.53 4.84 -8.77
N LYS A 487 -4.89 5.12 -9.91
CA LYS A 487 -5.02 6.41 -10.61
C LYS A 487 -6.45 6.59 -11.12
N LEU A 488 -7.08 5.54 -11.65
CA LEU A 488 -8.48 5.59 -12.06
C LEU A 488 -9.39 5.92 -10.87
N ILE A 489 -9.28 5.17 -9.76
CA ILE A 489 -10.05 5.42 -8.54
C ILE A 489 -9.87 6.85 -8.03
N ARG A 490 -8.63 7.34 -8.02
CA ARG A 490 -8.32 8.71 -7.60
C ARG A 490 -9.04 9.73 -8.47
N LEU A 491 -9.04 9.56 -9.80
CA LEU A 491 -9.73 10.45 -10.73
C LEU A 491 -11.26 10.38 -10.59
N LEU A 492 -11.84 9.21 -10.27
CA LEU A 492 -13.27 9.07 -9.96
C LEU A 492 -13.71 9.97 -8.79
N LEU A 493 -12.82 10.22 -7.83
CA LEU A 493 -13.08 11.05 -6.66
C LEU A 493 -12.65 12.51 -6.88
N GLU A 494 -11.38 12.75 -7.23
CA GLU A 494 -10.79 14.09 -7.28
C GLU A 494 -11.47 15.02 -8.28
N ARG A 495 -11.99 14.52 -9.40
CA ARG A 495 -12.68 15.36 -10.39
C ARG A 495 -14.04 15.90 -9.93
N ARG A 496 -14.58 15.40 -8.81
CA ARG A 496 -15.88 15.80 -8.27
C ARG A 496 -15.75 17.05 -7.40
N SER A 497 -16.65 18.00 -7.56
CA SER A 497 -16.61 19.29 -6.84
C SER A 497 -16.84 19.17 -5.33
N GLU A 498 -17.34 18.01 -4.87
CA GLU A 498 -17.68 17.68 -3.50
C GLU A 498 -16.53 16.99 -2.73
N PHE A 499 -15.37 16.76 -3.35
CA PHE A 499 -14.22 16.10 -2.73
C PHE A 499 -12.99 16.99 -2.64
N ALA A 500 -12.18 16.83 -1.59
CA ALA A 500 -10.80 17.33 -1.56
C ALA A 500 -9.89 16.29 -0.88
N LEU A 501 -8.63 16.21 -1.32
CA LEU A 501 -7.66 15.23 -0.83
C LEU A 501 -6.39 15.92 -0.33
N PHE A 502 -5.92 15.50 0.84
CA PHE A 502 -4.72 16.03 1.49
C PHE A 502 -3.85 14.88 2.00
N GLY A 503 -2.65 14.72 1.42
CA GLY A 503 -1.61 13.84 1.95
C GLY A 503 -0.75 14.53 3.00
N GLY A 504 0.11 13.78 3.68
CA GLY A 504 1.01 14.30 4.70
C GLY A 504 0.30 14.84 5.94
N THR A 505 -0.96 14.47 6.15
CA THR A 505 -1.79 14.96 7.26
C THR A 505 -2.03 13.81 8.23
N ARG A 506 -1.33 13.83 9.37
CA ARG A 506 -1.54 12.83 10.42
C ARG A 506 -2.71 13.25 11.30
N PHE A 507 -3.77 12.44 11.31
CA PHE A 507 -4.86 12.60 12.27
C PHE A 507 -4.42 12.17 13.68
N GLY A 508 -4.78 12.93 14.71
CA GLY A 508 -4.24 12.81 16.08
C GLY A 508 -2.88 13.50 16.27
N GLY A 509 -2.44 14.34 15.33
CA GLY A 509 -1.20 15.12 15.43
C GLY A 509 -1.26 16.42 14.66
N THR A 510 -1.23 16.35 13.33
CA THR A 510 -1.45 17.53 12.45
C THR A 510 -2.87 18.07 12.58
N LEU A 511 -3.85 17.16 12.63
CA LEU A 511 -5.27 17.48 12.75
C LEU A 511 -5.85 16.64 13.90
N THR A 512 -6.44 17.29 14.90
CA THR A 512 -7.10 16.64 16.05
C THR A 512 -8.60 16.49 15.84
N VAL A 513 -9.29 15.82 16.77
CA VAL A 513 -10.76 15.74 16.79
C VAL A 513 -11.35 17.14 16.98
N GLU A 514 -10.80 17.90 17.92
CA GLU A 514 -11.21 19.25 18.26
C GLU A 514 -11.01 20.21 17.10
N ASP A 515 -9.90 20.13 16.37
CA ASP A 515 -9.71 20.93 15.16
C ASP A 515 -10.75 20.60 14.10
N ALA A 516 -10.99 19.32 13.83
CA ALA A 516 -11.97 18.92 12.84
C ALA A 516 -13.36 19.47 13.21
N TRP A 517 -13.71 19.40 14.49
CA TRP A 517 -14.93 20.00 15.00
C TRP A 517 -14.99 21.52 14.85
N ASN A 518 -13.90 22.23 15.14
CA ASN A 518 -13.80 23.68 15.04
C ASN A 518 -13.78 24.18 13.59
N LEU A 519 -13.21 23.38 12.67
CA LEU A 519 -13.20 23.66 11.24
C LEU A 519 -14.57 23.45 10.59
N GLY A 520 -15.55 22.89 11.33
CA GLY A 520 -16.93 22.76 10.86
C GLY A 520 -17.24 21.41 10.21
N PHE A 521 -16.49 20.36 10.52
CA PHE A 521 -16.90 18.99 10.16
C PHE A 521 -18.10 18.53 11.01
N ASP A 522 -19.07 17.89 10.34
CA ASP A 522 -20.25 17.29 10.96
C ASP A 522 -19.99 15.84 11.42
N HIS A 523 -19.00 15.17 10.82
CA HIS A 523 -18.69 13.76 11.10
C HIS A 523 -17.22 13.43 10.79
N ILE A 524 -16.64 12.50 11.55
CA ILE A 524 -15.29 11.94 11.31
C ILE A 524 -15.40 10.43 11.07
N ALA A 525 -14.85 9.95 9.97
CA ALA A 525 -14.81 8.54 9.60
C ALA A 525 -13.38 8.03 9.54
N LEU A 526 -13.03 7.08 10.41
CA LEU A 526 -11.72 6.47 10.49
C LEU A 526 -11.61 5.28 9.52
N ALA A 527 -10.69 5.37 8.58
CA ALA A 527 -10.30 4.32 7.63
C ALA A 527 -8.77 4.11 7.61
N ALA A 528 -8.13 4.27 8.78
CA ALA A 528 -6.67 4.29 8.95
C ALA A 528 -5.96 2.93 8.77
N GLY A 529 -6.71 1.86 8.48
CA GLY A 529 -6.16 0.56 8.07
C GLY A 529 -5.45 -0.22 9.18
N ALA A 530 -4.51 -1.07 8.77
CA ALA A 530 -3.67 -1.85 9.67
C ALA A 530 -2.56 -0.99 10.31
N GLY A 531 -2.22 -1.32 11.55
CA GLY A 531 -1.20 -0.69 12.37
C GLY A 531 -0.10 -1.67 12.77
N ARG A 532 0.15 -1.75 14.08
CA ARG A 532 1.35 -2.37 14.69
C ARG A 532 1.69 -3.77 14.15
N PRO A 533 2.91 -4.00 13.62
CA PRO A 533 3.34 -5.33 13.22
C PRO A 533 3.71 -6.18 14.43
N THR A 534 3.62 -7.51 14.27
CA THR A 534 4.02 -8.47 15.30
C THR A 534 5.55 -8.55 15.38
N ILE A 535 6.09 -8.35 16.57
CA ILE A 535 7.54 -8.38 16.84
C ILE A 535 7.93 -9.82 17.25
N LEU A 536 9.10 -10.28 16.80
CA LEU A 536 9.66 -11.56 17.25
C LEU A 536 10.52 -11.32 18.49
N GLU A 537 10.08 -11.84 19.63
CA GLU A 537 10.80 -11.77 20.90
C GLU A 537 11.86 -12.89 20.97
N ILE A 538 12.91 -12.75 20.15
CA ILE A 538 14.03 -13.68 20.09
C ILE A 538 15.37 -12.94 20.20
N PRO A 539 16.44 -13.60 20.69
CA PRO A 539 17.78 -13.01 20.71
C PRO A 539 18.19 -12.49 19.32
N ASN A 540 18.73 -11.27 19.30
CA ASN A 540 19.13 -10.53 18.08
C ASN A 540 17.98 -10.25 17.08
N GLY A 541 16.72 -10.27 17.52
CA GLY A 541 15.53 -9.99 16.70
C GLY A 541 15.47 -8.63 16.00
N LEU A 542 16.39 -7.71 16.32
CA LEU A 542 16.56 -6.40 15.67
C LEU A 542 17.99 -6.15 15.14
N ALA A 543 18.79 -7.20 14.98
CA ALA A 543 20.14 -7.08 14.42
C ALA A 543 20.12 -6.49 12.99
N ARG A 544 21.25 -5.96 12.54
CA ARG A 544 21.37 -5.46 11.17
C ARG A 544 21.08 -6.56 10.15
N GLY A 545 20.23 -6.25 9.18
CA GLY A 545 19.68 -7.21 8.22
C GLY A 545 18.30 -7.78 8.61
N VAL A 546 17.80 -7.51 9.82
CA VAL A 546 16.43 -7.88 10.22
C VAL A 546 15.49 -6.70 10.04
N ARG A 547 14.35 -6.91 9.36
CA ARG A 547 13.30 -5.89 9.16
C ARG A 547 11.92 -6.51 9.33
N ALA A 548 10.95 -5.70 9.76
CA ALA A 548 9.55 -6.05 9.55
C ALA A 548 9.23 -6.04 8.05
N ALA A 549 8.38 -6.94 7.57
CA ALA A 549 7.96 -6.94 6.17
C ALA A 549 7.21 -5.65 5.81
N SER A 550 6.49 -5.05 6.77
CA SER A 550 5.87 -3.73 6.61
C SER A 550 6.89 -2.62 6.39
N ASP A 551 8.02 -2.62 7.11
CA ASP A 551 9.13 -1.68 6.87
C ASP A 551 9.68 -1.86 5.46
N PHE A 552 10.01 -3.10 5.09
CA PHE A 552 10.58 -3.40 3.77
C PHE A 552 9.67 -2.97 2.61
N LEU A 553 8.40 -3.38 2.62
CA LEU A 553 7.47 -3.06 1.53
C LEU A 553 7.17 -1.55 1.46
N MET A 554 6.97 -0.89 2.61
CA MET A 554 6.76 0.56 2.65
C MET A 554 8.01 1.34 2.25
N ALA A 555 9.21 0.89 2.61
CA ALA A 555 10.46 1.51 2.16
C ALA A 555 10.61 1.36 0.65
N LEU A 556 10.48 0.14 0.13
CA LEU A 556 10.60 -0.15 -1.30
C LEU A 556 9.65 0.72 -2.15
N GLN A 557 8.38 0.78 -1.73
CA GLN A 557 7.32 1.42 -2.49
C GLN A 557 7.24 2.93 -2.22
N LEU A 558 7.32 3.42 -0.98
CA LEU A 558 7.07 4.85 -0.69
C LEU A 558 8.28 5.77 -0.85
N THR A 559 9.51 5.25 -0.74
CA THR A 559 10.71 6.06 -1.07
C THR A 559 11.08 6.00 -2.55
N GLY A 560 10.46 5.08 -3.31
CA GLY A 560 10.87 4.76 -4.67
C GLY A 560 12.21 4.04 -4.74
N ALA A 561 12.64 3.31 -3.70
CA ALA A 561 13.92 2.59 -3.71
C ALA A 561 14.05 1.62 -4.90
N ALA A 562 12.93 1.06 -5.36
CA ALA A 562 12.81 0.22 -6.55
C ALA A 562 13.13 0.96 -7.86
N GLN A 563 13.04 2.28 -7.89
CA GLN A 563 13.27 3.05 -9.12
C GLN A 563 14.76 3.24 -9.37
N SER A 564 15.15 3.09 -10.64
CA SER A 564 16.55 3.22 -11.07
C SER A 564 17.08 4.65 -10.97
N ASP A 565 16.20 5.66 -11.10
CA ASP A 565 16.50 7.09 -10.99
C ASP A 565 16.46 7.61 -9.53
N SER A 566 16.03 6.82 -8.56
CA SER A 566 15.87 7.26 -7.16
C SER A 566 17.18 7.30 -6.37
N ILE A 567 17.33 8.31 -5.52
CA ILE A 567 18.43 8.42 -4.54
C ILE A 567 18.23 7.53 -3.30
N ALA A 568 17.03 6.98 -3.10
CA ALA A 568 16.71 6.22 -1.90
C ALA A 568 17.56 4.94 -1.76
N ASN A 569 17.95 4.64 -0.53
CA ASN A 569 18.82 3.51 -0.18
C ASN A 569 18.08 2.51 0.73
N MET A 570 18.08 1.25 0.34
CA MET A 570 17.50 0.16 1.13
C MET A 570 18.37 -1.08 0.99
N GLN A 571 19.41 -1.21 1.82
CA GLN A 571 20.34 -2.32 1.69
C GLN A 571 19.65 -3.67 1.97
N LEU A 572 19.73 -4.57 1.00
CA LEU A 572 19.29 -5.97 1.10
C LEU A 572 20.42 -6.89 0.62
N ARG A 573 20.71 -7.93 1.39
CA ARG A 573 21.77 -8.92 1.09
C ARG A 573 21.18 -10.34 1.00
N LEU A 574 21.78 -11.21 0.18
CA LEU A 574 21.37 -12.60 0.01
C LEU A 574 22.21 -13.56 0.87
N PRO A 575 21.67 -14.69 1.35
CA PRO A 575 20.28 -15.17 1.20
C PRO A 575 19.24 -14.40 2.05
N VAL A 576 17.98 -14.42 1.60
CA VAL A 576 16.82 -13.87 2.33
C VAL A 576 16.01 -14.98 2.99
N VAL A 577 15.64 -14.78 4.25
CA VAL A 577 14.64 -15.61 4.95
C VAL A 577 13.43 -14.75 5.35
N VAL A 578 12.24 -15.15 4.92
CA VAL A 578 10.98 -14.48 5.26
C VAL A 578 10.21 -15.31 6.28
N ILE A 579 9.86 -14.73 7.43
CA ILE A 579 9.16 -15.44 8.51
C ILE A 579 7.67 -15.15 8.43
N GLY A 580 6.86 -16.14 8.04
CA GLY A 580 5.41 -15.98 7.89
C GLY A 580 4.80 -16.96 6.89
N GLY A 581 3.49 -16.91 6.74
CA GLY A 581 2.74 -17.75 5.78
C GLY A 581 1.50 -17.07 5.20
N GLY A 582 1.40 -15.74 5.32
CA GLY A 582 0.35 -14.94 4.70
C GLY A 582 0.81 -14.28 3.41
N LEU A 583 -0.08 -13.55 2.74
CA LEU A 583 0.27 -12.82 1.51
C LEU A 583 1.42 -11.83 1.70
N THR A 584 1.53 -11.17 2.86
CA THR A 584 2.69 -10.30 3.16
C THR A 584 4.03 -11.04 3.09
N ALA A 585 4.07 -12.33 3.44
CA ALA A 585 5.29 -13.13 3.33
C ALA A 585 5.61 -13.46 1.87
N ILE A 586 4.59 -13.79 1.08
CA ILE A 586 4.69 -14.01 -0.37
C ILE A 586 5.21 -12.74 -1.05
N ASP A 587 4.52 -11.62 -0.84
CA ASP A 587 4.85 -10.31 -1.39
C ASP A 587 6.27 -9.87 -0.99
N ALA A 588 6.66 -10.02 0.28
CA ALA A 588 8.02 -9.68 0.73
C ALA A 588 9.11 -10.56 0.06
N ALA A 589 8.85 -11.85 -0.15
CA ALA A 589 9.82 -12.76 -0.77
C ALA A 589 10.00 -12.45 -2.27
N THR A 590 8.91 -12.26 -3.01
CA THR A 590 8.95 -11.92 -4.45
C THR A 590 9.62 -10.58 -4.69
N GLU A 591 9.28 -9.57 -3.89
CA GLU A 591 9.84 -8.23 -4.04
C GLU A 591 11.32 -8.17 -3.62
N ALA A 592 11.75 -8.96 -2.64
CA ALA A 592 13.17 -9.05 -2.25
C ALA A 592 14.04 -9.55 -3.41
N LEU A 593 13.60 -10.58 -4.13
CA LEU A 593 14.33 -11.12 -5.28
C LEU A 593 14.28 -10.20 -6.50
N ALA A 594 13.17 -9.50 -6.72
CA ALA A 594 13.06 -8.50 -7.79
C ALA A 594 13.93 -7.25 -7.51
N TYR A 595 13.99 -6.81 -6.25
CA TYR A 595 14.76 -5.64 -5.84
C TYR A 595 16.28 -5.86 -5.87
N TYR A 596 16.74 -7.07 -5.54
CA TYR A 596 18.18 -7.31 -5.38
C TYR A 596 19.00 -6.97 -6.65
N PRO A 597 18.62 -7.41 -7.87
CA PRO A 597 19.29 -6.98 -9.10
C PRO A 597 19.31 -5.45 -9.27
N VAL A 598 18.18 -4.78 -9.04
CA VAL A 598 18.04 -3.33 -9.23
C VAL A 598 19.00 -2.56 -8.32
N GLN A 599 19.09 -2.94 -7.04
CA GLN A 599 19.96 -2.24 -6.10
C GLN A 599 21.45 -2.38 -6.48
N VAL A 600 21.89 -3.58 -6.90
CA VAL A 600 23.31 -3.83 -7.16
C VAL A 600 23.74 -3.26 -8.49
N GLU A 601 22.88 -3.30 -9.51
CA GLU A 601 23.12 -2.64 -10.80
C GLU A 601 23.16 -1.11 -10.64
N LYS A 602 22.23 -0.53 -9.86
CA LYS A 602 22.24 0.91 -9.51
C LYS A 602 23.54 1.30 -8.77
N PHE A 603 23.96 0.50 -7.80
CA PHE A 603 25.20 0.70 -7.06
C PHE A 603 26.43 0.67 -7.98
N LEU A 604 26.56 -0.38 -8.81
CA LEU A 604 27.68 -0.55 -9.73
C LEU A 604 27.76 0.60 -10.74
N ARG A 605 26.62 0.99 -11.34
CA ARG A 605 26.57 2.10 -12.29
C ARG A 605 27.10 3.40 -11.67
N ARG A 606 26.62 3.77 -10.49
CA ARG A 606 27.08 4.98 -9.78
C ARG A 606 28.56 4.90 -9.42
N TYR A 607 29.01 3.73 -8.95
CA TYR A 607 30.43 3.50 -8.64
C TYR A 607 31.31 3.69 -9.88
N GLU A 608 30.97 3.09 -11.02
CA GLU A 608 31.75 3.18 -12.26
C GLU A 608 31.86 4.63 -12.77
N ILE A 609 30.76 5.40 -12.74
CA ILE A 609 30.77 6.81 -13.16
C ILE A 609 31.61 7.66 -12.19
N LEU A 610 31.39 7.52 -10.88
CA LEU A 610 32.16 8.26 -9.89
C LEU A 610 33.65 7.89 -9.94
N ALA A 611 33.98 6.62 -10.16
CA ALA A 611 35.36 6.14 -10.26
C ALA A 611 36.08 6.75 -11.46
N ALA A 612 35.38 6.90 -12.60
CA ALA A 612 35.92 7.57 -13.78
C ALA A 612 36.23 9.06 -13.52
N VAL A 613 35.45 9.73 -12.65
CA VAL A 613 35.59 11.18 -12.37
C VAL A 613 36.54 11.47 -11.21
N GLN A 614 36.48 10.69 -10.13
CA GLN A 614 37.16 10.97 -8.85
C GLN A 614 38.32 10.00 -8.55
N GLY A 615 38.41 8.88 -9.28
CA GLY A 615 39.32 7.77 -9.01
C GLY A 615 38.82 6.80 -7.93
N GLU A 616 39.08 5.51 -8.10
CA GLU A 616 38.59 4.45 -7.19
C GLU A 616 39.10 4.61 -5.75
N ALA A 617 40.36 5.00 -5.58
CA ALA A 617 40.98 5.17 -4.26
C ALA A 617 40.24 6.22 -3.42
N ALA A 618 39.76 7.31 -4.05
CA ALA A 618 39.03 8.36 -3.36
C ALA A 618 37.66 7.90 -2.85
N ILE A 619 36.98 7.04 -3.61
CA ILE A 619 35.68 6.46 -3.22
C ILE A 619 35.87 5.46 -2.08
N ARG A 620 36.83 4.54 -2.24
CA ARG A 620 37.10 3.44 -1.32
C ARG A 620 37.70 3.87 0.02
N ALA A 621 38.37 5.02 0.08
CA ALA A 621 39.01 5.53 1.29
C ALA A 621 38.03 5.73 2.46
N ASN A 622 36.76 6.03 2.17
CA ASN A 622 35.74 6.30 3.18
C ASN A 622 34.99 5.05 3.65
N TRP A 623 35.31 3.87 3.09
CA TRP A 623 34.71 2.62 3.50
C TRP A 623 35.56 1.90 4.54
N ASP A 624 34.92 1.43 5.60
CA ASP A 624 35.50 0.48 6.55
C ASP A 624 35.56 -0.94 5.95
N SER A 625 36.07 -1.91 6.72
CA SER A 625 36.24 -3.29 6.22
C SER A 625 34.92 -3.95 5.85
N GLU A 626 33.87 -3.77 6.65
CA GLU A 626 32.53 -4.32 6.40
C GLU A 626 31.93 -3.70 5.13
N GLU A 627 32.01 -2.38 5.00
CA GLU A 627 31.48 -1.65 3.85
C GLU A 627 32.20 -2.04 2.56
N ARG A 628 33.51 -2.32 2.62
CA ARG A 628 34.26 -2.86 1.48
C ARG A 628 33.78 -4.26 1.10
N GLU A 629 33.57 -5.14 2.06
CA GLU A 629 33.05 -6.49 1.80
C GLU A 629 31.68 -6.43 1.10
N ILE A 630 30.77 -5.58 1.58
CA ILE A 630 29.44 -5.40 0.98
C ILE A 630 29.53 -4.75 -0.41
N ALA A 631 30.37 -3.73 -0.58
CA ALA A 631 30.56 -3.09 -1.89
C ALA A 631 31.09 -4.09 -2.93
N GLU A 632 32.07 -4.92 -2.56
CA GLU A 632 32.60 -5.97 -3.45
C GLU A 632 31.56 -7.05 -3.77
N GLU A 633 30.75 -7.47 -2.80
CA GLU A 633 29.60 -8.36 -3.02
C GLU A 633 28.67 -7.77 -4.09
N PHE A 634 28.23 -6.53 -3.91
CA PHE A 634 27.31 -5.86 -4.82
C PHE A 634 27.89 -5.69 -6.22
N MET A 635 29.14 -5.22 -6.33
CA MET A 635 29.80 -5.07 -7.63
C MET A 635 30.00 -6.41 -8.34
N THR A 636 30.34 -7.47 -7.61
CA THR A 636 30.52 -8.83 -8.17
C THR A 636 29.21 -9.36 -8.71
N HIS A 637 28.14 -9.27 -7.92
CA HIS A 637 26.81 -9.75 -8.33
C HIS A 637 26.25 -8.93 -9.50
N ALA A 638 26.39 -7.60 -9.47
CA ALA A 638 25.97 -6.74 -10.58
C ALA A 638 26.71 -7.05 -11.89
N ARG A 639 28.02 -7.30 -11.83
CA ARG A 639 28.81 -7.72 -13.01
C ARG A 639 28.37 -9.08 -13.52
N ALA A 640 28.07 -10.04 -12.63
CA ALA A 640 27.54 -11.35 -13.02
C ALA A 640 26.18 -11.25 -13.71
N ILE A 641 25.26 -10.42 -13.19
CA ILE A 641 23.96 -10.17 -13.82
C ILE A 641 24.14 -9.51 -15.18
N ARG A 642 24.97 -8.46 -15.28
CA ARG A 642 25.28 -7.78 -16.54
C ARG A 642 25.85 -8.76 -17.59
N ASN A 643 26.76 -9.64 -17.18
CA ASN A 643 27.35 -10.67 -18.05
C ASN A 643 26.32 -11.70 -18.52
N GLU A 644 25.44 -12.15 -17.62
CA GLU A 644 24.36 -13.09 -17.94
C GLU A 644 23.35 -12.47 -18.90
N LYS A 645 22.92 -11.22 -18.66
CA LYS A 645 22.06 -10.46 -19.60
C LYS A 645 22.70 -10.35 -20.99
N ALA A 646 23.99 -10.03 -21.05
CA ALA A 646 24.73 -9.95 -22.32
C ALA A 646 24.91 -11.32 -23.00
N GLN A 647 25.09 -12.40 -22.25
CA GLN A 647 25.17 -13.76 -22.79
C GLN A 647 23.81 -14.23 -23.31
N ALA A 648 22.75 -14.03 -22.54
CA ALA A 648 21.38 -14.37 -22.92
C ALA A 648 20.95 -13.66 -24.21
N ALA A 649 21.27 -12.38 -24.34
CA ALA A 649 21.04 -11.61 -25.57
C ALA A 649 21.79 -12.19 -26.78
N ARG A 650 23.06 -12.61 -26.62
CA ARG A 650 23.83 -13.27 -27.70
C ARG A 650 23.27 -14.64 -28.09
N GLU A 651 22.68 -15.35 -27.14
CA GLU A 651 22.11 -16.69 -27.33
C GLU A 651 20.62 -16.67 -27.74
N GLY A 652 19.96 -15.50 -27.73
CA GLY A 652 18.54 -15.37 -28.05
C GLY A 652 17.61 -16.03 -27.02
N ARG A 653 18.01 -16.03 -25.74
CA ARG A 653 17.23 -16.60 -24.63
C ARG A 653 16.97 -15.58 -23.54
N GLU A 654 16.03 -15.88 -22.64
CA GLU A 654 15.81 -15.09 -21.43
C GLU A 654 17.03 -15.17 -20.48
N PRO A 655 17.40 -14.06 -19.81
CA PRO A 655 18.43 -14.07 -18.78
C PRO A 655 18.06 -14.96 -17.58
N ARG A 656 18.97 -15.85 -17.19
CA ARG A 656 18.80 -16.78 -16.06
C ARG A 656 19.17 -16.12 -14.73
N VAL A 657 18.67 -14.91 -14.48
CA VAL A 657 18.98 -14.14 -13.26
C VAL A 657 18.51 -14.88 -12.01
N ALA A 658 17.34 -15.54 -12.03
CA ALA A 658 16.86 -16.32 -10.90
C ALA A 658 17.84 -17.43 -10.47
N ALA A 659 18.54 -18.06 -11.42
CA ALA A 659 19.55 -19.07 -11.12
C ALA A 659 20.79 -18.47 -10.44
N LEU A 660 21.21 -17.25 -10.83
CA LEU A 660 22.25 -16.51 -10.12
C LEU A 660 21.83 -16.18 -8.69
N LEU A 661 20.61 -15.65 -8.50
CA LEU A 661 20.07 -15.35 -7.18
C LEU A 661 20.02 -16.60 -6.28
N GLN A 662 19.58 -17.74 -6.82
CA GLN A 662 19.59 -19.03 -6.11
C GLN A 662 21.00 -19.50 -5.77
N SER A 663 21.98 -19.28 -6.66
CA SER A 663 23.39 -19.60 -6.38
C SER A 663 23.98 -18.76 -5.23
N TRP A 664 23.41 -17.59 -4.97
CA TRP A 664 23.73 -16.74 -3.82
C TRP A 664 22.79 -17.00 -2.61
N GLY A 665 22.02 -18.08 -2.67
CA GLY A 665 21.16 -18.60 -1.61
C GLY A 665 19.67 -18.22 -1.73
N GLY A 666 19.30 -17.35 -2.67
CA GLY A 666 17.91 -17.05 -3.01
C GLY A 666 17.07 -16.48 -1.85
N ALA A 667 15.76 -16.75 -1.91
CA ALA A 667 14.81 -16.41 -0.86
C ALA A 667 14.02 -17.65 -0.41
N MET A 668 13.81 -17.76 0.90
CA MET A 668 13.02 -18.83 1.50
C MET A 668 11.97 -18.26 2.46
N ILE A 669 10.73 -18.70 2.32
CA ILE A 669 9.66 -18.46 3.28
C ILE A 669 9.71 -19.57 4.32
N ALA A 670 9.85 -19.22 5.59
CA ALA A 670 9.83 -20.13 6.72
C ALA A 670 8.51 -19.96 7.49
N TYR A 671 7.72 -21.04 7.55
CA TYR A 671 6.44 -21.05 8.25
C TYR A 671 6.41 -22.09 9.37
N ARG A 672 5.87 -21.70 10.53
CA ARG A 672 5.84 -22.53 11.74
C ARG A 672 4.93 -23.77 11.69
N LYS A 673 4.04 -23.83 10.69
CA LYS A 673 3.13 -24.98 10.43
C LYS A 673 3.36 -25.50 9.02
N ARG A 674 2.50 -26.39 8.52
CA ARG A 674 2.53 -26.90 7.14
C ARG A 674 2.16 -25.81 6.13
N LEU A 675 2.62 -25.93 4.89
CA LEU A 675 2.21 -25.05 3.80
C LEU A 675 0.69 -24.99 3.66
N ILE A 676 0.02 -26.13 3.74
CA ILE A 676 -1.44 -26.24 3.61
C ILE A 676 -2.22 -25.57 4.74
N ASP A 677 -1.59 -25.34 5.91
CA ASP A 677 -2.19 -24.62 7.02
C ASP A 677 -2.00 -23.09 6.91
N SER A 678 -1.24 -22.63 5.92
CA SER A 678 -0.88 -21.23 5.77
C SER A 678 -2.05 -20.40 5.22
N PRO A 679 -2.22 -19.14 5.68
CA PRO A 679 -3.22 -18.23 5.11
C PRO A 679 -3.05 -17.99 3.60
N SER A 680 -1.82 -17.98 3.08
CA SER A 680 -1.59 -17.85 1.63
C SER A 680 -2.13 -19.06 0.88
N TYR A 681 -1.93 -20.30 1.36
CA TYR A 681 -2.49 -21.48 0.71
C TYR A 681 -4.01 -21.56 0.82
N THR A 682 -4.56 -21.40 2.03
CA THR A 682 -6.00 -21.58 2.28
C THR A 682 -6.88 -20.58 1.54
N LEU A 683 -6.41 -19.33 1.40
CA LEU A 683 -7.17 -18.26 0.76
C LEU A 683 -6.75 -18.02 -0.69
N ASN A 684 -5.46 -18.15 -1.02
CA ASN A 684 -4.86 -17.69 -2.29
C ASN A 684 -3.70 -18.59 -2.75
N HIS A 685 -3.90 -19.92 -2.79
CA HIS A 685 -2.86 -20.88 -3.21
C HIS A 685 -2.18 -20.56 -4.54
N GLU A 686 -2.86 -19.86 -5.44
CA GLU A 686 -2.33 -19.35 -6.71
C GLU A 686 -1.13 -18.41 -6.47
N GLU A 687 -1.14 -17.61 -5.41
CA GLU A 687 -0.03 -16.70 -5.05
C GLU A 687 1.17 -17.47 -4.50
N VAL A 688 0.95 -18.62 -3.86
CA VAL A 688 2.03 -19.53 -3.47
C VAL A 688 2.69 -20.11 -4.73
N GLU A 689 1.88 -20.61 -5.67
CA GLU A 689 2.39 -21.13 -6.94
C GLU A 689 3.25 -20.10 -7.66
N LYS A 690 2.77 -18.85 -7.79
CA LYS A 690 3.52 -17.76 -8.44
C LYS A 690 4.84 -17.42 -7.76
N ALA A 691 4.91 -17.47 -6.43
CA ALA A 691 6.18 -17.27 -5.73
C ALA A 691 7.16 -18.41 -5.99
N LEU A 692 6.70 -19.67 -5.96
CA LEU A 692 7.55 -20.82 -6.26
C LEU A 692 8.02 -20.81 -7.72
N GLU A 693 7.19 -20.33 -8.65
CA GLU A 693 7.59 -20.09 -10.04
C GLU A 693 8.75 -19.08 -10.12
N GLU A 694 8.87 -18.11 -9.21
CA GLU A 694 10.00 -17.17 -9.19
C GLU A 694 11.27 -17.74 -8.50
N GLY A 695 11.27 -19.04 -8.20
CA GLY A 695 12.41 -19.74 -7.61
C GLY A 695 12.56 -19.56 -6.10
N ILE A 696 11.49 -19.10 -5.44
CA ILE A 696 11.39 -18.99 -3.97
C ILE A 696 11.11 -20.37 -3.38
N TYR A 697 11.70 -20.66 -2.22
CA TYR A 697 11.44 -21.89 -1.48
C TYR A 697 10.40 -21.66 -0.37
N PHE A 698 9.53 -22.63 -0.11
CA PHE A 698 8.64 -22.60 1.05
C PHE A 698 8.99 -23.74 2.02
N ALA A 699 9.53 -23.40 3.18
CA ALA A 699 9.88 -24.33 4.23
C ALA A 699 8.82 -24.34 5.34
N GLU A 700 8.37 -25.53 5.73
CA GLU A 700 7.35 -25.72 6.76
C GLU A 700 7.90 -26.26 8.08
N GLY A 701 7.11 -26.11 9.14
CA GLY A 701 7.46 -26.56 10.49
C GLY A 701 8.60 -25.77 11.14
N LEU A 702 8.93 -24.56 10.69
CA LEU A 702 10.07 -23.78 11.20
C LEU A 702 9.62 -22.68 12.17
N THR A 703 9.94 -22.82 13.45
CA THR A 703 9.71 -21.79 14.47
C THR A 703 11.03 -21.11 14.85
N PRO A 704 11.18 -19.77 14.67
CA PRO A 704 12.45 -19.10 14.91
C PRO A 704 12.81 -19.10 16.40
N LEU A 705 14.10 -19.33 16.71
CA LEU A 705 14.63 -19.38 18.08
C LEU A 705 15.57 -18.22 18.39
N ARG A 706 16.50 -17.91 17.48
CA ARG A 706 17.49 -16.83 17.62
C ARG A 706 18.12 -16.49 16.28
N ILE A 707 18.70 -15.30 16.20
CA ILE A 707 19.46 -14.83 15.05
C ILE A 707 20.95 -14.86 15.39
N ASP A 708 21.73 -15.54 14.55
CA ASP A 708 23.17 -15.58 14.64
C ASP A 708 23.74 -14.41 13.83
N ILE A 709 24.63 -13.64 14.47
CA ILE A 709 25.26 -12.45 13.89
C ILE A 709 26.74 -12.70 13.63
N ASP A 710 27.30 -12.02 12.64
CA ASP A 710 28.72 -12.05 12.32
C ASP A 710 29.54 -11.13 13.23
N GLN A 711 30.84 -11.02 12.94
CA GLN A 711 31.80 -10.16 13.65
C GLN A 711 31.45 -8.66 13.56
N TRP A 712 30.56 -8.28 12.64
CA TRP A 712 30.06 -6.93 12.47
C TRP A 712 28.68 -6.77 13.12
N GLU A 713 28.11 -7.75 13.82
CA GLU A 713 26.72 -7.68 14.33
C GLU A 713 25.65 -7.65 13.23
N HIS A 714 26.01 -8.04 12.00
CA HIS A 714 25.05 -8.24 10.91
C HIS A 714 24.55 -9.69 10.92
N VAL A 715 23.29 -9.91 10.53
CA VAL A 715 22.72 -11.26 10.39
C VAL A 715 23.64 -12.14 9.54
N GLN A 716 23.99 -13.31 10.08
CA GLN A 716 24.74 -14.36 9.42
C GLN A 716 23.87 -15.61 9.15
N ALA A 717 22.97 -15.93 10.07
CA ALA A 717 22.06 -17.07 10.00
C ALA A 717 20.90 -16.91 10.98
N ILE A 718 19.89 -17.75 10.85
CA ILE A 718 18.79 -17.89 11.81
C ILE A 718 18.66 -19.34 12.25
N ARG A 719 18.43 -19.55 13.55
CA ARG A 719 18.16 -20.87 14.11
C ARG A 719 16.66 -21.08 14.26
N PHE A 720 16.21 -22.25 13.87
CA PHE A 720 14.83 -22.69 13.99
C PHE A 720 14.73 -23.94 14.86
N ALA A 721 13.66 -24.02 15.64
CA ALA A 721 13.12 -25.30 16.08
C ALA A 721 12.30 -25.88 14.94
N VAL A 722 12.66 -27.07 14.47
CA VAL A 722 11.79 -27.82 13.57
C VAL A 722 10.68 -28.45 14.39
N GLN A 723 9.46 -28.25 13.93
CA GLN A 723 8.23 -28.72 14.54
C GLN A 723 7.66 -29.84 13.67
N ALA A 724 7.19 -30.91 14.31
CA ALA A 724 6.39 -31.95 13.66
C ALA A 724 5.07 -32.12 14.42
N ILE A 725 4.11 -32.77 13.78
CA ILE A 725 2.84 -33.14 14.40
C ILE A 725 2.97 -34.57 14.95
N ASN A 726 2.64 -34.78 16.23
CA ASN A 726 2.60 -36.12 16.84
C ASN A 726 1.33 -36.89 16.46
N GLU A 727 1.21 -38.15 16.89
CA GLU A 727 0.02 -38.99 16.63
C GLU A 727 -1.29 -38.38 17.18
N GLU A 728 -1.19 -37.48 18.18
CA GLU A 728 -2.31 -36.78 18.82
C GLU A 728 -2.69 -35.47 18.10
N GLY A 729 -2.01 -35.10 17.01
CA GLY A 729 -2.28 -33.87 16.25
C GLY A 729 -1.65 -32.60 16.84
N SER A 730 -0.77 -32.72 17.83
CA SER A 730 -0.10 -31.61 18.51
C SER A 730 1.29 -31.34 17.93
N TRP A 731 1.64 -30.05 17.80
CA TRP A 731 2.96 -29.61 17.36
C TRP A 731 3.99 -29.78 18.48
N TYR A 732 5.11 -30.42 18.17
CA TYR A 732 6.23 -30.58 19.09
C TYR A 732 7.57 -30.40 18.36
N LYS A 733 8.58 -29.96 19.11
CA LYS A 733 9.95 -29.77 18.59
C LYS A 733 10.63 -31.12 18.36
N VAL A 734 11.16 -31.34 17.16
CA VAL A 734 11.90 -32.56 16.81
C VAL A 734 13.42 -32.37 16.78
N ASN A 735 13.90 -31.24 16.29
CA ASN A 735 15.33 -30.88 16.30
C ASN A 735 15.50 -29.34 16.20
N GLU A 736 16.75 -28.90 16.03
CA GLU A 736 17.08 -27.53 15.66
C GLU A 736 17.90 -27.52 14.38
N VAL A 737 17.65 -26.52 13.53
CA VAL A 737 18.38 -26.30 12.28
C VAL A 737 18.82 -24.85 12.19
N THR A 738 19.94 -24.62 11.52
CA THR A 738 20.46 -23.28 11.24
C THR A 738 20.38 -23.02 9.75
N GLN A 739 19.72 -21.93 9.37
CA GLN A 739 19.65 -21.50 7.99
C GLN A 739 20.52 -20.25 7.77
N PRO A 740 21.42 -20.26 6.77
CA PRO A 740 22.14 -19.06 6.36
C PRO A 740 21.17 -17.94 5.96
N ALA A 741 21.46 -16.73 6.41
CA ALA A 741 20.70 -15.53 6.08
C ALA A 741 21.65 -14.33 6.08
N ARG A 742 21.39 -13.36 5.20
CA ARG A 742 21.91 -12.00 5.35
C ARG A 742 20.79 -10.99 5.51
N THR A 743 19.58 -11.34 5.05
CA THR A 743 18.37 -10.55 5.30
C THR A 743 17.29 -11.43 5.92
N ILE A 744 16.62 -10.94 6.96
CA ILE A 744 15.45 -11.58 7.56
C ILE A 744 14.27 -10.60 7.52
N LEU A 745 13.17 -11.01 6.89
CA LEU A 745 11.94 -10.21 6.80
C LEU A 745 10.83 -10.85 7.64
N VAL A 746 10.33 -10.12 8.64
CA VAL A 746 9.31 -10.62 9.58
C VAL A 746 7.91 -10.27 9.10
N ALA A 747 7.16 -11.27 8.64
CA ALA A 747 5.79 -11.18 8.14
C ALA A 747 4.81 -11.97 9.03
N ALA A 748 4.89 -11.77 10.35
CA ALA A 748 4.12 -12.51 11.36
C ALA A 748 2.69 -11.98 11.61
N GLY A 749 2.22 -11.03 10.78
CA GLY A 749 0.90 -10.41 10.88
C GLY A 749 0.90 -9.04 11.59
N THR A 750 -0.20 -8.29 11.43
CA THR A 750 -0.38 -6.93 11.95
C THR A 750 -1.62 -6.84 12.85
N GLN A 751 -1.68 -5.79 13.66
CA GLN A 751 -2.83 -5.40 14.46
C GLN A 751 -3.57 -4.22 13.79
N PRO A 752 -4.86 -3.97 14.11
CA PRO A 752 -5.55 -2.77 13.65
C PRO A 752 -4.84 -1.48 14.10
N ASN A 753 -4.95 -0.40 13.34
CA ASN A 753 -4.39 0.89 13.72
C ASN A 753 -5.27 1.62 14.75
N THR A 754 -5.10 1.26 16.02
CA THR A 754 -5.85 1.87 17.14
C THR A 754 -5.00 2.85 17.95
N VAL A 755 -3.98 3.45 17.34
CA VAL A 755 -3.04 4.34 18.05
C VAL A 755 -3.73 5.53 18.73
N LEU A 756 -4.79 6.04 18.10
CA LEU A 756 -5.58 7.17 18.60
C LEU A 756 -6.17 6.91 19.99
N ALA A 757 -6.51 5.66 20.34
CA ALA A 757 -7.02 5.35 21.68
C ALA A 757 -5.99 5.48 22.80
N ARG A 758 -4.69 5.49 22.46
CA ARG A 758 -3.63 5.78 23.43
C ARG A 758 -3.27 7.25 23.49
N GLU A 759 -3.53 8.00 22.41
CA GLU A 759 -3.26 9.45 22.35
C GLU A 759 -4.43 10.27 22.90
N ASP A 760 -5.65 9.76 22.74
CA ASP A 760 -6.89 10.41 23.16
C ASP A 760 -7.90 9.34 23.60
N ALA A 761 -7.80 8.93 24.87
CA ALA A 761 -8.70 7.95 25.45
C ALA A 761 -10.14 8.50 25.69
N HIS A 762 -10.35 9.80 25.53
CA HIS A 762 -11.67 10.43 25.70
C HIS A 762 -12.57 10.12 24.50
N ASN A 763 -12.09 10.41 23.29
CA ASN A 763 -12.87 10.22 22.06
C ASN A 763 -12.80 8.79 21.53
N PHE A 764 -11.73 8.05 21.82
CA PHE A 764 -11.46 6.72 21.25
C PHE A 764 -11.39 5.62 22.32
N LYS A 765 -12.40 4.75 22.35
CA LYS A 765 -12.47 3.60 23.26
C LYS A 765 -12.21 2.29 22.52
N LEU A 766 -11.64 1.31 23.20
CA LEU A 766 -11.34 -0.02 22.64
C LEU A 766 -12.22 -1.11 23.22
N ASN A 767 -12.56 -2.10 22.38
CA ASN A 767 -13.06 -3.41 22.77
C ASN A 767 -12.05 -4.48 22.31
N GLY A 768 -11.24 -4.96 23.24
CA GLY A 768 -10.06 -5.78 22.92
C GLY A 768 -9.03 -5.00 22.12
N ARG A 769 -8.71 -5.49 20.90
CA ARG A 769 -7.73 -4.84 20.00
C ARG A 769 -8.37 -3.96 18.91
N TYR A 770 -9.69 -3.84 18.91
CA TYR A 770 -10.45 -3.05 17.96
C TYR A 770 -11.10 -1.87 18.69
N PHE A 771 -11.56 -0.89 17.93
CA PHE A 771 -12.39 0.18 18.47
C PHE A 771 -13.72 -0.35 19.01
N ALA A 772 -14.21 0.23 20.11
CA ALA A 772 -15.54 -0.05 20.64
C ALA A 772 -16.61 0.61 19.75
N SER A 773 -17.77 -0.04 19.60
CA SER A 773 -18.88 0.46 18.78
C SER A 773 -20.08 0.88 19.63
N CYS A 774 -20.89 1.78 19.07
CA CYS A 774 -22.18 2.21 19.60
C CYS A 774 -23.28 2.22 18.52
N ASP A 775 -24.54 2.34 18.96
CA ASP A 775 -25.70 2.54 18.10
C ASP A 775 -25.94 4.03 17.76
N GLU A 776 -27.02 4.32 17.04
CA GLU A 776 -27.39 5.69 16.64
C GLU A 776 -27.88 6.56 17.81
N GLN A 777 -27.99 6.00 19.03
CA GLN A 777 -28.31 6.69 20.28
C GLN A 777 -27.08 6.80 21.20
N GLY A 778 -25.90 6.38 20.73
CA GLY A 778 -24.66 6.38 21.49
C GLY A 778 -24.55 5.27 22.55
N GLN A 779 -25.46 4.28 22.55
CA GLN A 779 -25.37 3.15 23.48
C GLN A 779 -24.39 2.09 22.96
N PRO A 780 -23.61 1.42 23.82
CA PRO A 780 -22.66 0.39 23.41
C PRO A 780 -23.33 -0.72 22.60
N LEU A 781 -22.68 -1.12 21.51
CA LEU A 781 -23.13 -2.18 20.61
C LEU A 781 -21.97 -3.12 20.31
N ASP A 782 -22.15 -4.42 20.42
CA ASP A 782 -21.09 -5.39 20.12
C ASP A 782 -20.97 -5.65 18.61
N ALA A 783 -19.76 -5.50 18.09
CA ALA A 783 -19.45 -5.83 16.70
C ALA A 783 -19.17 -7.33 16.52
N ILE A 784 -19.80 -7.95 15.52
CA ILE A 784 -19.57 -9.35 15.17
C ILE A 784 -18.13 -9.51 14.64
N ARG A 785 -17.47 -10.62 15.00
CA ARG A 785 -16.11 -10.92 14.54
C ARG A 785 -16.10 -11.90 13.37
N GLY A 786 -15.32 -11.57 12.33
CA GLY A 786 -15.00 -12.50 11.24
C GLY A 786 -16.12 -12.79 10.23
N ASN A 787 -17.31 -12.23 10.40
CA ASN A 787 -18.39 -12.28 9.41
C ASN A 787 -18.40 -10.97 8.60
N PRO A 788 -18.05 -10.96 7.30
CA PRO A 788 -18.01 -9.74 6.48
C PRO A 788 -19.40 -9.24 6.02
N LYS A 789 -20.48 -9.86 6.50
CA LYS A 789 -21.88 -9.49 6.25
C LYS A 789 -22.70 -9.54 7.54
N PRO A 790 -22.33 -8.74 8.55
CA PRO A 790 -23.12 -8.65 9.76
C PRO A 790 -24.51 -8.07 9.44
N GLU A 791 -25.51 -8.45 10.20
CA GLU A 791 -26.87 -7.90 10.04
C GLU A 791 -26.91 -6.41 10.39
N THR A 792 -26.17 -6.03 11.43
CA THR A 792 -25.90 -4.63 11.80
C THR A 792 -24.40 -4.35 11.65
N PRO A 793 -23.99 -3.38 10.80
CA PRO A 793 -22.57 -3.09 10.57
C PRO A 793 -21.78 -2.60 11.78
N ALA A 794 -22.43 -1.99 12.79
CA ALA A 794 -21.82 -1.48 14.03
C ALA A 794 -20.59 -0.56 13.82
N VAL A 795 -20.71 0.43 12.92
CA VAL A 795 -19.58 1.29 12.50
C VAL A 795 -19.41 2.59 13.31
N LEU A 796 -20.36 2.97 14.17
CA LEU A 796 -20.26 4.19 14.99
C LEU A 796 -19.35 3.91 16.19
N LEU A 797 -18.41 4.79 16.46
CA LEU A 797 -17.41 4.70 17.53
C LEU A 797 -17.89 5.44 18.79
N SER A 798 -18.12 6.74 18.63
CA SER A 798 -18.39 7.66 19.73
C SER A 798 -19.34 8.75 19.27
N HIS A 799 -20.00 9.35 20.26
CA HIS A 799 -21.00 10.38 20.13
C HIS A 799 -20.59 11.56 21.02
N SER A 800 -20.47 12.75 20.45
CA SER A 800 -20.14 13.98 21.17
C SER A 800 -21.37 14.58 21.85
N ASP A 801 -21.13 15.47 22.82
CA ASP A 801 -22.20 16.15 23.56
C ASP A 801 -23.11 17.02 22.67
N ASP A 802 -22.60 17.45 21.52
CA ASP A 802 -23.33 18.27 20.54
C ASP A 802 -23.97 17.47 19.39
N GLY A 803 -24.02 16.15 19.51
CA GLY A 803 -24.75 15.28 18.58
C GLY A 803 -23.96 14.78 17.37
N ARG A 804 -22.65 15.05 17.29
CA ARG A 804 -21.79 14.56 16.21
C ARG A 804 -21.24 13.18 16.51
N PHE A 805 -20.89 12.44 15.47
CA PHE A 805 -20.39 11.08 15.59
C PHE A 805 -18.98 10.93 14.99
N ILE A 806 -18.24 9.99 15.57
CA ILE A 806 -17.07 9.38 14.95
C ILE A 806 -17.45 7.96 14.53
N SER A 807 -17.00 7.50 13.37
CA SER A 807 -17.18 6.12 12.90
C SER A 807 -15.86 5.49 12.45
N PHE A 808 -15.84 4.17 12.25
CA PHE A 808 -14.63 3.43 11.86
C PHE A 808 -14.92 2.30 10.87
N PHE A 809 -13.96 2.04 9.98
CA PHE A 809 -14.13 1.18 8.81
C PHE A 809 -12.87 0.36 8.49
N GLY A 810 -13.01 -0.64 7.62
CA GLY A 810 -11.92 -1.44 7.11
C GLY A 810 -11.27 -2.33 8.17
N ASP A 811 -9.94 -2.36 8.17
CA ASP A 811 -9.15 -3.17 9.11
C ASP A 811 -9.33 -2.76 10.59
N LEU A 812 -9.89 -1.58 10.84
CA LEU A 812 -10.25 -1.11 12.17
C LEU A 812 -11.46 -1.85 12.76
N HIS A 813 -12.20 -2.59 11.94
CA HIS A 813 -13.43 -3.27 12.33
C HIS A 813 -13.28 -4.82 12.31
N PRO A 814 -13.74 -5.53 13.36
CA PRO A 814 -13.50 -6.97 13.52
C PRO A 814 -14.19 -7.87 12.47
N SER A 815 -15.25 -7.39 11.81
CA SER A 815 -15.92 -8.10 10.71
C SER A 815 -15.18 -7.98 9.36
N TYR A 816 -14.45 -6.88 9.15
CA TYR A 816 -14.02 -6.46 7.81
C TYR A 816 -12.50 -6.48 7.61
N SER A 817 -11.73 -6.89 8.63
CA SER A 817 -10.27 -6.90 8.56
C SER A 817 -9.69 -7.98 7.64
N GLY A 818 -8.63 -7.64 6.91
CA GLY A 818 -7.71 -8.58 6.27
C GLY A 818 -7.84 -8.77 4.75
N ASN A 819 -8.79 -8.11 4.08
CA ASN A 819 -8.87 -8.12 2.61
C ASN A 819 -9.45 -6.78 2.08
N VAL A 820 -8.99 -6.33 0.91
CA VAL A 820 -9.44 -5.15 0.18
C VAL A 820 -10.96 -5.13 0.01
N VAL A 821 -11.55 -6.21 -0.51
CA VAL A 821 -13.01 -6.27 -0.74
C VAL A 821 -13.82 -6.21 0.56
N LYS A 822 -13.28 -6.72 1.68
CA LYS A 822 -13.93 -6.61 3.00
C LYS A 822 -13.86 -5.19 3.53
N ALA A 823 -12.74 -4.50 3.31
CA ALA A 823 -12.62 -3.10 3.67
C ALA A 823 -13.58 -2.22 2.87
N MET A 824 -13.74 -2.46 1.57
CA MET A 824 -14.74 -1.77 0.75
C MET A 824 -16.18 -2.10 1.20
N ALA A 825 -16.44 -3.37 1.57
CA ALA A 825 -17.74 -3.78 2.10
C ALA A 825 -18.11 -3.06 3.40
N SER A 826 -17.15 -2.80 4.29
CA SER A 826 -17.40 -2.00 5.49
C SER A 826 -17.96 -0.62 5.16
N ALA A 827 -17.46 0.02 4.10
CA ALA A 827 -17.93 1.33 3.65
C ALA A 827 -19.32 1.22 3.01
N LYS A 828 -19.52 0.28 2.07
CA LYS A 828 -20.82 0.06 1.43
C LYS A 828 -21.92 -0.26 2.43
N GLN A 829 -21.64 -1.10 3.42
CA GLN A 829 -22.63 -1.53 4.40
C GLN A 829 -22.83 -0.47 5.49
N GLY A 830 -21.78 0.29 5.85
CA GLY A 830 -21.82 1.25 6.96
C GLY A 830 -22.20 2.69 6.59
N TYR A 831 -22.02 3.13 5.34
CA TYR A 831 -22.37 4.51 4.95
C TYR A 831 -23.85 4.88 5.22
N PRO A 832 -24.85 3.99 5.08
CA PRO A 832 -26.24 4.37 5.35
C PRO A 832 -26.45 4.76 6.81
N THR A 833 -25.74 4.14 7.75
CA THR A 833 -25.77 4.51 9.17
C THR A 833 -25.18 5.90 9.39
N VAL A 834 -24.05 6.21 8.73
CA VAL A 834 -23.45 7.56 8.77
C VAL A 834 -24.42 8.61 8.22
N SER A 835 -25.04 8.35 7.07
CA SER A 835 -26.01 9.27 6.47
C SER A 835 -27.24 9.49 7.35
N ARG A 836 -27.72 8.47 8.07
CA ARG A 836 -28.84 8.60 9.02
C ARG A 836 -28.49 9.49 10.20
N VAL A 837 -27.35 9.28 10.86
CA VAL A 837 -26.95 10.15 12.00
C VAL A 837 -26.67 11.58 11.54
N LEU A 838 -26.06 11.78 10.37
CA LEU A 838 -25.88 13.11 9.78
C LEU A 838 -27.21 13.84 9.55
N ALA A 839 -28.27 13.12 9.16
CA ALA A 839 -29.59 13.69 8.91
C ALA A 839 -30.35 14.10 10.18
N GLN A 840 -29.90 13.67 11.37
CA GLN A 840 -30.56 14.00 12.64
C GLN A 840 -30.33 15.47 13.08
N ALA A 841 -29.32 16.14 12.52
CA ALA A 841 -28.97 17.51 12.85
C ALA A 841 -28.78 18.40 11.60
N GLY A 842 -28.94 19.71 11.73
CA GLY A 842 -28.59 20.68 10.67
C GLY A 842 -27.08 20.79 10.44
N PRO A 843 -26.60 21.25 9.27
CA PRO A 843 -25.17 21.40 9.00
C PRO A 843 -24.53 22.43 9.94
N VAL A 844 -23.37 22.09 10.51
CA VAL A 844 -22.63 22.97 11.42
C VAL A 844 -22.06 24.19 10.69
N SER A 845 -21.56 24.00 9.47
CA SER A 845 -21.03 25.07 8.62
C SER A 845 -22.00 25.42 7.49
N VAL A 846 -22.22 26.71 7.27
CA VAL A 846 -23.01 27.24 6.14
C VAL A 846 -22.17 27.46 4.88
N GLN A 847 -20.88 27.14 4.93
CA GLN A 847 -19.96 27.36 3.80
C GLN A 847 -20.27 26.44 2.62
N SER A 848 -20.14 26.98 1.41
CA SER A 848 -20.10 26.16 0.20
C SER A 848 -18.91 25.20 0.23
N ALA A 849 -18.99 24.09 -0.52
CA ALA A 849 -17.88 23.13 -0.62
C ALA A 849 -16.55 23.80 -1.03
N SER A 850 -16.61 24.71 -2.03
CA SER A 850 -15.41 25.43 -2.48
C SER A 850 -14.81 26.33 -1.40
N GLN A 851 -15.63 27.08 -0.64
CA GLN A 851 -15.12 27.93 0.45
C GLN A 851 -14.47 27.09 1.53
N PHE A 852 -15.13 26.00 1.92
CA PHE A 852 -14.62 25.05 2.91
C PHE A 852 -13.28 24.45 2.48
N PHE A 853 -13.14 24.02 1.22
CA PHE A 853 -11.87 23.46 0.72
C PHE A 853 -10.73 24.47 0.65
N THR A 854 -11.02 25.72 0.31
CA THR A 854 -10.01 26.79 0.34
C THR A 854 -9.51 27.02 1.77
N GLU A 855 -10.42 27.06 2.75
CA GLU A 855 -10.05 27.22 4.17
C GLU A 855 -9.21 26.04 4.67
N ILE A 856 -9.69 24.81 4.49
CA ILE A 856 -8.96 23.59 4.88
C ILE A 856 -7.60 23.52 4.17
N GLY A 857 -7.54 23.89 2.89
CA GLY A 857 -6.30 23.92 2.12
C GLY A 857 -5.27 24.90 2.67
N GLY A 858 -5.71 26.08 3.12
CA GLY A 858 -4.84 27.05 3.78
C GLY A 858 -4.28 26.55 5.12
N GLN A 859 -4.97 25.63 5.79
CA GLN A 859 -4.55 25.04 7.07
C GLN A 859 -3.61 23.83 6.90
N LEU A 860 -3.83 23.01 5.88
CA LEU A 860 -3.16 21.70 5.72
C LEU A 860 -2.03 21.67 4.68
N ARG A 861 -2.00 22.59 3.70
CA ARG A 861 -0.94 22.59 2.68
C ARG A 861 0.31 23.28 3.18
N ALA A 862 1.43 22.56 3.17
CA ALA A 862 2.72 23.08 3.57
C ALA A 862 3.49 23.66 2.38
N THR A 863 4.10 24.83 2.56
CA THR A 863 4.97 25.47 1.57
C THR A 863 6.23 26.02 2.23
N VAL A 864 7.36 25.98 1.53
CA VAL A 864 8.60 26.58 2.01
C VAL A 864 8.43 28.09 2.14
N HIS A 865 8.74 28.65 3.31
CA HIS A 865 8.76 30.09 3.54
C HIS A 865 10.15 30.67 3.28
N LYS A 866 11.20 30.06 3.85
CA LYS A 866 12.61 30.40 3.57
C LYS A 866 13.54 29.23 3.87
N VAL A 867 14.72 29.26 3.24
CA VAL A 867 15.85 28.36 3.54
C VAL A 867 17.06 29.22 3.90
N GLU A 868 17.69 28.94 5.02
CA GLU A 868 18.81 29.73 5.56
C GLU A 868 19.96 28.82 5.98
N ARG A 869 21.18 29.15 5.55
CA ARG A 869 22.38 28.38 5.92
C ARG A 869 22.96 28.92 7.21
N LEU A 870 22.91 28.11 8.28
CA LEU A 870 23.38 28.50 9.62
C LEU A 870 24.88 28.26 9.80
N THR A 871 25.40 27.15 9.23
CA THR A 871 26.83 26.80 9.24
C THR A 871 27.23 26.19 7.89
N SER A 872 28.46 25.69 7.76
CA SER A 872 28.91 25.01 6.53
C SER A 872 28.09 23.75 6.20
N ASN A 873 27.42 23.14 7.19
CA ASN A 873 26.68 21.88 7.04
C ASN A 873 25.29 21.89 7.72
N ILE A 874 24.86 23.01 8.32
CA ILE A 874 23.55 23.12 8.96
C ILE A 874 22.71 24.15 8.21
N ILE A 875 21.47 23.77 7.91
CA ILE A 875 20.48 24.61 7.26
C ILE A 875 19.19 24.63 8.08
N GLU A 876 18.57 25.80 8.10
CA GLU A 876 17.24 26.03 8.64
C GLU A 876 16.25 26.13 7.47
N VAL A 877 15.21 25.30 7.51
CA VAL A 877 14.08 25.36 6.58
C VAL A 877 12.88 25.84 7.37
N VAL A 878 12.36 27.01 7.04
CA VAL A 878 11.12 27.53 7.62
C VAL A 878 9.98 27.20 6.67
N VAL A 879 8.95 26.54 7.17
CA VAL A 879 7.79 26.07 6.40
C VAL A 879 6.54 26.76 6.92
N HIS A 880 5.70 27.27 6.02
CA HIS A 880 4.34 27.69 6.35
C HIS A 880 3.43 26.46 6.39
N ALA A 881 2.97 26.09 7.58
CA ALA A 881 2.10 24.95 7.86
C ALA A 881 1.27 25.23 9.14
N PRO A 882 0.13 25.93 9.02
CA PRO A 882 -0.56 26.51 10.19
C PRO A 882 -1.01 25.51 11.25
N LEU A 883 -1.67 24.41 10.87
CA LEU A 883 -2.12 23.40 11.84
C LEU A 883 -0.95 22.64 12.47
N ALA A 884 0.07 22.32 11.68
CA ALA A 884 1.30 21.71 12.18
C ALA A 884 1.97 22.62 13.23
N ALA A 885 2.09 23.93 12.95
CA ALA A 885 2.67 24.90 13.88
C ALA A 885 1.88 25.03 15.20
N ARG A 886 0.55 24.96 15.14
CA ARG A 886 -0.33 25.12 16.31
C ARG A 886 -0.17 24.00 17.34
N HIS A 887 0.02 22.77 16.88
CA HIS A 887 0.06 21.57 17.75
C HIS A 887 1.46 21.18 18.20
N PHE A 888 2.47 21.96 17.81
CA PHE A 888 3.83 21.69 18.19
C PHE A 888 4.05 21.91 19.68
N HIS A 889 4.64 20.90 20.33
CA HIS A 889 5.23 21.03 21.65
C HIS A 889 6.72 20.64 21.62
N PRO A 890 7.55 21.27 22.49
CA PRO A 890 8.98 20.96 22.58
C PRO A 890 9.26 19.46 22.69
N GLY A 891 10.29 19.01 21.97
CA GLY A 891 10.67 17.60 21.86
C GLY A 891 10.04 16.84 20.69
N GLN A 892 8.88 17.28 20.18
CA GLN A 892 8.24 16.64 19.04
C GLN A 892 8.98 16.92 17.72
N PHE A 893 8.69 16.13 16.69
CA PHE A 893 9.32 16.26 15.39
C PHE A 893 8.34 16.04 14.25
N TYR A 894 8.81 16.26 13.02
CA TYR A 894 8.05 16.18 11.79
C TYR A 894 8.72 15.25 10.79
N ARG A 895 7.90 14.66 9.91
CA ARG A 895 8.37 14.02 8.68
C ARG A 895 8.38 15.06 7.56
N PHE A 896 9.55 15.37 7.03
CA PHE A 896 9.73 16.37 5.98
C PHE A 896 10.26 15.76 4.68
N GLN A 897 9.72 16.18 3.53
CA GLN A 897 10.18 15.79 2.18
C GLN A 897 9.55 16.67 1.09
N ASN A 898 10.14 16.66 -0.12
CA ASN A 898 9.52 17.23 -1.31
C ASN A 898 8.61 16.22 -2.05
N TYR A 899 7.92 16.71 -3.08
CA TYR A 899 7.14 15.89 -4.01
C TYR A 899 8.02 15.35 -5.13
N ALA A 900 7.96 14.04 -5.39
CA ALA A 900 8.79 13.41 -6.41
C ALA A 900 8.36 13.81 -7.83
N SER A 901 7.09 14.14 -8.03
CA SER A 901 6.59 14.66 -9.31
C SER A 901 7.07 16.08 -9.62
N LEU A 902 7.58 16.82 -8.62
CA LEU A 902 8.11 18.18 -8.76
C LEU A 902 9.63 18.26 -8.61
N ALA A 903 10.29 17.15 -8.25
CA ALA A 903 11.72 17.10 -8.04
C ALA A 903 12.50 17.28 -9.34
N GLY A 904 13.61 18.03 -9.28
CA GLY A 904 14.54 18.16 -10.40
C GLY A 904 15.19 16.83 -10.79
N ILE A 905 15.52 16.68 -12.08
CA ILE A 905 16.22 15.52 -12.62
C ILE A 905 17.59 15.95 -13.14
N SER A 906 18.66 15.27 -12.73
CA SER A 906 20.04 15.49 -13.19
C SER A 906 20.76 14.15 -13.30
N GLU A 907 21.56 13.93 -14.36
CA GLU A 907 22.27 12.65 -14.60
C GLU A 907 21.35 11.41 -14.49
N GLN A 908 20.15 11.49 -15.08
CA GLN A 908 19.11 10.45 -14.97
C GLN A 908 18.76 10.07 -13.52
N THR A 909 18.94 11.01 -12.59
CA THR A 909 18.63 10.85 -11.18
C THR A 909 17.62 11.89 -10.76
N ARG A 910 16.53 11.43 -10.15
CA ARG A 910 15.51 12.28 -9.56
C ARG A 910 15.95 12.70 -8.17
N LEU A 911 16.03 14.00 -7.93
CA LEU A 911 16.40 14.60 -6.65
C LEU A 911 15.19 14.67 -5.70
N ALA A 912 14.45 13.55 -5.61
CA ALA A 912 13.36 13.40 -4.67
C ALA A 912 13.91 12.99 -3.30
N MET A 913 13.52 13.72 -2.26
CA MET A 913 13.90 13.44 -0.88
C MET A 913 13.13 12.25 -0.33
N GLU A 914 13.84 11.39 0.39
CA GLU A 914 13.23 10.47 1.34
C GLU A 914 12.60 11.24 2.50
N GLY A 915 11.64 10.62 3.20
CA GLY A 915 11.06 11.20 4.40
C GLY A 915 12.08 11.27 5.51
N ILE A 916 12.51 12.47 5.89
CA ILE A 916 13.47 12.70 6.99
C ILE A 916 12.76 13.20 8.24
N ALA A 917 13.19 12.70 9.40
CA ALA A 917 12.71 13.16 10.69
C ALA A 917 13.46 14.45 11.06
N LEU A 918 12.74 15.57 11.11
CA LEU A 918 13.29 16.87 11.51
C LEU A 918 12.54 17.39 12.72
N THR A 919 13.28 17.75 13.76
CA THR A 919 12.69 18.36 14.96
C THR A 919 12.20 19.77 14.64
N GLY A 920 11.04 20.14 15.21
CA GLY A 920 10.62 21.53 15.23
C GLY A 920 11.55 22.32 16.13
N ALA A 921 12.39 23.18 15.55
CA ALA A 921 13.31 24.00 16.30
C ALA A 921 12.56 25.13 17.01
N SER A 922 11.61 25.77 16.31
CA SER A 922 10.67 26.73 16.88
C SER A 922 9.42 26.84 16.02
N VAL A 923 8.36 27.45 16.56
CA VAL A 923 7.12 27.75 15.84
C VAL A 923 6.69 29.19 16.06
N ASP A 924 6.12 29.79 15.01
CA ASP A 924 5.35 31.03 15.09
C ASP A 924 3.90 30.68 14.76
N VAL A 925 3.10 30.46 15.81
CA VAL A 925 1.69 30.06 15.69
C VAL A 925 0.86 31.14 14.99
N SER A 926 1.21 32.42 15.16
CA SER A 926 0.43 33.53 14.61
C SER A 926 0.53 33.62 13.10
N ASN A 927 1.72 33.35 12.54
CA ASN A 927 1.97 33.32 11.11
C ASN A 927 1.94 31.90 10.52
N GLY A 928 1.70 30.87 11.33
CA GLY A 928 1.65 29.48 10.91
C GLY A 928 2.99 28.93 10.43
N LEU A 929 4.11 29.38 11.01
CA LEU A 929 5.46 28.99 10.58
C LEU A 929 6.08 27.95 11.51
N VAL A 930 6.75 26.97 10.93
CA VAL A 930 7.57 25.97 11.63
C VAL A 930 9.02 26.09 11.15
N SER A 931 9.95 26.29 12.07
CA SER A 931 11.39 26.20 11.79
C SER A 931 11.88 24.77 12.00
N LEU A 932 12.57 24.23 11.00
CA LEU A 932 13.18 22.90 11.01
C LEU A 932 14.67 23.05 10.77
N ILE A 933 15.51 22.31 11.50
CA ILE A 933 16.97 22.34 11.32
C ILE A 933 17.42 20.98 10.80
N ALA A 934 18.12 21.00 9.66
CA ALA A 934 18.71 19.82 9.03
C ALA A 934 20.24 19.91 9.01
N LEU A 935 20.89 18.76 9.24
CA LEU A 935 22.33 18.58 9.14
C LEU A 935 22.66 17.82 7.86
N GLU A 936 23.48 18.43 7.00
CA GLU A 936 23.91 17.91 5.70
C GLU A 936 24.91 16.76 5.85
N MET A 937 24.40 15.58 6.23
CA MET A 937 25.18 14.34 6.39
C MET A 937 24.69 13.19 5.50
N GLY A 938 23.52 13.33 4.86
CA GLY A 938 22.88 12.27 4.07
C GLY A 938 22.27 12.81 2.80
N GLY A 939 21.94 11.92 1.86
CA GLY A 939 21.50 12.33 0.52
C GLY A 939 20.31 13.29 0.54
N SER A 940 19.23 12.91 1.22
CA SER A 940 17.99 13.71 1.30
C SER A 940 18.15 15.02 2.09
N ALA A 941 18.96 15.03 3.16
CA ALA A 941 19.22 16.25 3.94
C ALA A 941 19.99 17.31 3.13
N ASN A 942 20.91 16.89 2.26
CA ASN A 942 21.66 17.80 1.39
C ASN A 942 20.77 18.53 0.36
N LEU A 943 19.63 17.92 -0.02
CA LEU A 943 18.71 18.51 -0.98
C LEU A 943 17.83 19.62 -0.39
N CYS A 944 17.71 19.70 0.94
CA CYS A 944 16.92 20.75 1.60
C CYS A 944 17.45 22.16 1.26
N ALA A 945 18.75 22.30 0.96
CA ALA A 945 19.35 23.57 0.55
C ALA A 945 18.89 24.06 -0.84
N LEU A 946 18.28 23.19 -1.65
CA LEU A 946 17.82 23.51 -3.01
C LEU A 946 16.37 23.99 -3.05
N LEU A 947 15.63 23.82 -1.96
CA LEU A 947 14.22 24.19 -1.87
C LEU A 947 14.04 25.71 -2.00
N GLN A 948 12.97 26.13 -2.68
CA GLN A 948 12.70 27.54 -2.96
C GLN A 948 11.49 28.08 -2.18
N PRO A 949 11.48 29.37 -1.77
CA PRO A 949 10.28 29.98 -1.20
C PRO A 949 9.04 29.81 -2.10
N GLY A 950 7.91 29.43 -1.49
CA GLY A 950 6.66 29.11 -2.17
C GLY A 950 6.55 27.69 -2.72
N GLU A 951 7.64 26.90 -2.71
CA GLU A 951 7.63 25.51 -3.17
C GLU A 951 6.73 24.64 -2.26
N PRO A 952 5.83 23.84 -2.83
CA PRO A 952 5.00 22.91 -2.06
C PRO A 952 5.86 21.76 -1.53
N VAL A 953 5.70 21.46 -0.25
CA VAL A 953 6.41 20.39 0.46
C VAL A 953 5.45 19.57 1.30
N VAL A 954 5.92 18.43 1.79
CA VAL A 954 5.18 17.61 2.75
C VAL A 954 5.79 17.82 4.13
N LEU A 955 4.95 18.25 5.07
CA LEU A 955 5.30 18.32 6.48
C LEU A 955 4.25 17.58 7.30
N MET A 956 4.49 16.29 7.58
CA MET A 956 3.58 15.47 8.36
C MET A 956 3.99 15.49 9.84
N GLY A 957 3.10 15.96 10.69
CA GLY A 957 3.30 16.06 12.13
C GLY A 957 2.59 17.25 12.77
N PRO A 958 2.85 17.53 14.05
CA PRO A 958 3.89 16.91 14.85
C PRO A 958 3.62 15.42 15.14
N THR A 959 4.70 14.68 15.39
CA THR A 959 4.69 13.28 15.83
C THR A 959 5.73 13.12 16.95
N GLY A 960 5.84 11.90 17.49
CA GLY A 960 6.47 11.69 18.79
C GLY A 960 5.60 12.17 19.96
N THR A 961 6.17 12.21 21.15
CA THR A 961 5.53 12.66 22.40
C THR A 961 6.22 13.95 22.86
N PRO A 962 5.49 14.98 23.35
CA PRO A 962 6.14 16.14 23.95
C PRO A 962 7.11 15.73 25.05
N THR A 963 8.26 16.42 25.16
CA THR A 963 9.16 16.18 26.29
C THR A 963 8.45 16.51 27.60
N GLU A 964 8.49 15.59 28.56
CA GLU A 964 7.93 15.80 29.89
C GLU A 964 8.75 16.87 30.65
N ILE A 965 8.08 17.94 31.07
CA ILE A 965 8.68 19.07 31.78
C ILE A 965 7.90 19.27 33.08
N GLU A 966 8.53 18.91 34.20
CA GLU A 966 7.99 19.15 35.55
C GLU A 966 8.31 20.58 36.01
N SER A 967 7.41 21.20 36.77
CA SER A 967 7.60 22.56 37.28
C SER A 967 8.59 22.62 38.44
N HIS A 968 9.37 23.70 38.52
CA HIS A 968 10.28 24.00 39.64
C HIS A 968 11.43 23.01 39.88
N GLU A 969 11.77 22.19 38.89
CA GLU A 969 12.96 21.34 38.89
C GLU A 969 14.24 22.13 38.52
N THR A 970 15.41 21.58 38.85
CA THR A 970 16.68 21.93 38.20
C THR A 970 16.93 20.97 37.05
N VAL A 971 16.92 21.49 35.82
CA VAL A 971 17.06 20.69 34.60
C VAL A 971 18.45 20.91 34.00
N VAL A 972 19.14 19.82 33.73
CA VAL A 972 20.44 19.82 33.03
C VAL A 972 20.23 19.41 31.58
N LEU A 973 20.48 20.33 30.65
CA LEU A 973 20.43 20.07 29.22
C LEU A 973 21.83 19.75 28.71
N VAL A 974 21.96 18.66 27.96
CA VAL A 974 23.25 18.17 27.43
C VAL A 974 23.12 17.99 25.93
N GLY A 975 23.60 18.98 25.17
CA GLY A 975 23.40 19.06 23.72
C GLY A 975 24.68 18.89 22.93
N GLY A 976 24.69 17.96 21.98
CA GLY A 976 25.82 17.74 21.06
C GLY A 976 25.47 18.09 19.62
N GLY A 977 26.18 19.07 19.05
CA GLY A 977 26.02 19.48 17.65
C GLY A 977 24.58 19.84 17.32
N LEU A 978 23.95 19.10 16.38
CA LEU A 978 22.55 19.29 15.99
C LEU A 978 21.57 19.09 17.17
N GLY A 979 21.92 18.32 18.20
CA GLY A 979 21.06 18.10 19.36
C GLY A 979 20.69 19.39 20.10
N ASN A 980 21.50 20.44 19.96
CA ASN A 980 21.19 21.77 20.49
C ASN A 980 19.95 22.40 19.84
N ALA A 981 19.60 22.03 18.60
CA ALA A 981 18.40 22.53 17.91
C ALA A 981 17.10 22.16 18.65
N VAL A 982 17.10 21.02 19.32
CA VAL A 982 15.94 20.54 20.08
C VAL A 982 15.92 21.16 21.47
N LEU A 983 17.08 21.18 22.12
CA LEU A 983 17.22 21.53 23.52
C LEU A 983 16.90 22.99 23.84
N PHE A 984 17.12 23.94 22.92
CA PHE A 984 16.74 25.33 23.22
C PHE A 984 15.22 25.49 23.33
N SER A 985 14.41 24.72 22.58
CA SER A 985 12.95 24.74 22.71
C SER A 985 12.50 24.14 24.05
N ILE A 986 13.14 23.04 24.46
CA ILE A 986 12.90 22.37 25.74
C ILE A 986 13.32 23.26 26.91
N GLY A 987 14.50 23.89 26.83
CA GLY A 987 15.02 24.79 27.86
C GLY A 987 14.16 26.04 28.04
N ALA A 988 13.71 26.65 26.94
CA ALA A 988 12.78 27.77 27.01
C ALA A 988 11.47 27.38 27.71
N ALA A 989 10.93 26.20 27.41
CA ALA A 989 9.73 25.69 28.08
C ALA A 989 9.96 25.32 29.56
N ALA A 990 11.10 24.73 29.90
CA ALA A 990 11.49 24.45 31.28
C ALA A 990 11.60 25.73 32.11
N ARG A 991 12.24 26.78 31.58
CA ARG A 991 12.30 28.09 32.25
C ARG A 991 10.92 28.72 32.42
N ALA A 992 10.05 28.60 31.41
CA ALA A 992 8.67 29.07 31.51
C ALA A 992 7.86 28.31 32.59
N ALA A 993 8.19 27.04 32.84
CA ALA A 993 7.64 26.22 33.93
C ALA A 993 8.28 26.52 35.31
N GLY A 994 9.16 27.53 35.40
CA GLY A 994 9.79 27.95 36.65
C GLY A 994 10.98 27.08 37.08
N CYS A 995 11.53 26.27 36.15
CA CYS A 995 12.73 25.46 36.40
C CYS A 995 14.01 26.31 36.32
N LYS A 996 15.06 25.84 36.99
CA LYS A 996 16.43 26.35 36.79
C LYS A 996 17.12 25.51 35.74
N VAL A 997 17.63 26.13 34.68
CA VAL A 997 18.23 25.41 33.55
C VAL A 997 19.73 25.62 33.49
N LEU A 998 20.48 24.52 33.65
CA LEU A 998 21.92 24.43 33.38
C LEU A 998 22.13 23.75 32.03
N TYR A 999 22.78 24.42 31.08
CA TYR A 999 22.91 23.91 29.72
C TYR A 999 24.37 23.72 29.31
N PHE A 1000 24.77 22.47 29.06
CA PHE A 1000 26.01 22.11 28.38
C PHE A 1000 25.78 22.08 26.86
N ALA A 1001 26.25 23.13 26.16
CA ALA A 1001 26.10 23.28 24.71
C ALA A 1001 27.41 22.91 24.01
N GLY A 1002 27.49 21.66 23.53
CA GLY A 1002 28.68 21.07 22.93
C GLY A 1002 28.71 21.12 21.41
N TYR A 1003 29.86 21.51 20.87
CA TYR A 1003 30.17 21.58 19.45
C TYR A 1003 31.57 21.04 19.18
N LYS A 1004 31.83 20.59 17.95
CA LYS A 1004 33.17 20.13 17.57
C LYS A 1004 34.10 21.32 17.32
N LYS A 1005 33.61 22.31 16.56
CA LYS A 1005 34.36 23.51 16.16
C LYS A 1005 33.59 24.77 16.47
N LEU A 1006 34.31 25.89 16.54
CA LEU A 1006 33.70 27.20 16.73
C LEU A 1006 32.70 27.56 15.61
N ALA A 1007 33.00 27.14 14.37
CA ALA A 1007 32.15 27.37 13.20
C ALA A 1007 30.83 26.57 13.20
N ASP A 1008 30.71 25.57 14.09
CA ASP A 1008 29.52 24.73 14.20
C ASP A 1008 28.47 25.33 15.15
N ARG A 1009 28.78 26.43 15.86
CA ARG A 1009 27.86 27.09 16.80
C ARG A 1009 26.84 27.94 16.06
N TYR A 1010 25.56 27.70 16.32
CA TYR A 1010 24.42 28.39 15.72
C TYR A 1010 23.35 28.73 16.78
N LYS A 1011 22.41 29.63 16.44
CA LYS A 1011 21.25 30.00 17.28
C LYS A 1011 21.64 30.35 18.74
N VAL A 1012 22.70 31.15 18.88
CA VAL A 1012 23.28 31.51 20.20
C VAL A 1012 22.25 32.23 21.06
N ALA A 1013 21.48 33.16 20.49
CA ALA A 1013 20.48 33.93 21.23
C ALA A 1013 19.36 33.03 21.79
N GLU A 1014 18.92 32.03 21.03
CA GLU A 1014 17.90 31.07 21.45
C GLU A 1014 18.42 30.15 22.56
N ILE A 1015 19.67 29.68 22.44
CA ILE A 1015 20.32 28.90 23.51
C ILE A 1015 20.47 29.74 24.78
N GLU A 1016 20.90 31.00 24.65
CA GLU A 1016 20.96 31.95 25.77
C GLU A 1016 19.58 32.13 26.42
N ALA A 1017 18.53 32.38 25.65
CA ALA A 1017 17.18 32.54 26.21
C ALA A 1017 16.69 31.28 26.95
N ALA A 1018 17.12 30.10 26.52
CA ALA A 1018 16.70 28.80 27.03
C ALA A 1018 17.37 28.38 28.35
N ALA A 1019 18.37 29.11 28.85
CA ALA A 1019 19.14 28.69 30.03
C ALA A 1019 19.45 29.82 31.03
N ASP A 1020 19.55 29.46 32.31
CA ASP A 1020 20.01 30.37 33.37
C ASP A 1020 21.54 30.40 33.44
N THR A 1021 22.20 29.27 33.19
CA THR A 1021 23.65 29.16 33.08
C THR A 1021 24.03 28.24 31.92
N ILE A 1022 24.96 28.67 31.08
CA ILE A 1022 25.47 27.88 29.95
C ILE A 1022 26.94 27.55 30.15
N VAL A 1023 27.30 26.32 29.85
CA VAL A 1023 28.68 25.88 29.66
C VAL A 1023 28.87 25.60 28.17
N TRP A 1024 29.57 26.49 27.48
CA TRP A 1024 29.89 26.34 26.07
C TRP A 1024 31.08 25.38 25.88
N CYS A 1025 30.85 24.22 25.26
CA CYS A 1025 31.89 23.20 25.10
C CYS A 1025 32.34 23.12 23.64
N SER A 1026 33.65 23.19 23.41
CA SER A 1026 34.26 22.98 22.08
C SER A 1026 35.28 21.85 22.17
N ASP A 1027 35.18 20.83 21.31
CA ASP A 1027 36.20 19.76 21.26
C ASP A 1027 37.59 20.32 20.90
N GLU A 1028 37.63 21.39 20.09
CA GLU A 1028 38.86 22.02 19.61
C GLU A 1028 39.13 23.39 20.29
N ALA A 1029 40.40 23.69 20.53
CA ALA A 1029 40.85 25.00 21.02
C ALA A 1029 40.64 26.11 19.95
N PRO A 1030 40.42 27.37 20.34
CA PRO A 1030 40.57 27.99 21.67
C PRO A 1030 39.32 27.92 22.56
N GLY A 1031 38.24 27.25 22.11
CA GLY A 1031 36.95 27.27 22.80
C GLY A 1031 36.13 28.52 22.52
N PHE A 1032 34.96 28.60 23.15
CA PHE A 1032 34.03 29.72 22.97
C PHE A 1032 34.29 30.85 23.97
N GLN A 1033 34.11 32.10 23.55
CA GLN A 1033 33.96 33.20 24.50
C GLN A 1033 32.47 33.36 24.84
N PRO A 1034 32.08 33.24 26.12
CA PRO A 1034 30.71 33.49 26.55
C PRO A 1034 30.33 34.96 26.40
N SER A 1035 29.13 35.23 25.90
CA SER A 1035 28.57 36.58 25.73
C SER A 1035 27.87 37.10 26.97
N ARG A 1036 27.38 36.21 27.84
CA ARG A 1036 26.67 36.55 29.09
C ARG A 1036 27.57 36.40 30.31
N LEU A 1037 27.41 37.33 31.27
CA LEU A 1037 28.05 37.23 32.57
C LEU A 1037 27.48 36.02 33.34
N GLY A 1038 28.37 35.13 33.79
CA GLY A 1038 28.00 33.91 34.53
C GLY A 1038 27.99 32.64 33.67
N ASP A 1039 28.00 32.76 32.34
CA ASP A 1039 28.23 31.63 31.45
C ASP A 1039 29.73 31.26 31.42
N LEU A 1040 30.01 29.99 31.16
CA LEU A 1040 31.33 29.38 31.23
C LEU A 1040 31.69 28.76 29.87
N SER A 1041 32.97 28.40 29.73
CA SER A 1041 33.49 27.77 28.51
C SER A 1041 34.48 26.66 28.87
N TYR A 1042 34.50 25.61 28.07
CA TYR A 1042 35.43 24.49 28.22
C TYR A 1042 35.94 24.00 26.86
N VAL A 1043 37.22 23.64 26.81
CA VAL A 1043 37.84 22.99 25.66
C VAL A 1043 38.03 21.51 25.97
N GLY A 1044 37.29 20.67 25.26
CA GLY A 1044 37.22 19.22 25.47
C GLY A 1044 35.79 18.71 25.25
N ASN A 1045 35.59 17.41 25.46
CA ASN A 1045 34.30 16.80 25.21
C ASN A 1045 33.26 17.17 26.30
N ILE A 1046 31.98 16.95 26.00
CA ILE A 1046 30.88 17.38 26.86
C ILE A 1046 30.89 16.74 28.26
N VAL A 1047 31.29 15.48 28.38
CA VAL A 1047 31.36 14.80 29.69
C VAL A 1047 32.50 15.38 30.54
N GLN A 1048 33.64 15.68 29.92
CA GLN A 1048 34.74 16.38 30.60
C GLN A 1048 34.31 17.76 31.09
N ALA A 1049 33.56 18.51 30.27
CA ALA A 1049 33.01 19.81 30.68
C ALA A 1049 32.04 19.68 31.86
N MET A 1050 31.17 18.68 31.86
CA MET A 1050 30.26 18.40 32.98
C MET A 1050 31.03 18.10 34.27
N VAL A 1051 32.09 17.29 34.19
CA VAL A 1051 32.94 16.97 35.34
C VAL A 1051 33.70 18.21 35.84
N ALA A 1052 34.28 19.00 34.93
CA ALA A 1052 35.00 20.23 35.28
C ALA A 1052 34.08 21.28 35.91
N TYR A 1053 32.84 21.39 35.43
CA TYR A 1053 31.82 22.24 36.07
C TYR A 1053 31.47 21.72 37.47
N ALA A 1054 31.17 20.42 37.58
CA ALA A 1054 30.72 19.80 38.82
C ALA A 1054 31.80 19.80 39.93
N SER A 1055 33.07 19.67 39.56
CA SER A 1055 34.21 19.69 40.48
C SER A 1055 34.62 21.11 40.92
N GLY A 1056 34.10 22.15 40.27
CA GLY A 1056 34.47 23.55 40.50
C GLY A 1056 35.74 24.00 39.75
N GLU A 1057 36.29 23.19 38.84
CA GLU A 1057 37.45 23.54 38.01
C GLU A 1057 37.18 24.79 37.15
N LEU A 1058 35.93 24.98 36.71
CA LEU A 1058 35.49 26.13 35.92
C LEU A 1058 35.19 27.39 36.76
N GLY A 1059 35.42 27.35 38.08
CA GLY A 1059 35.16 28.45 39.01
C GLY A 1059 33.77 28.38 39.65
N SER A 1060 33.14 29.54 39.84
CA SER A 1060 31.84 29.63 40.52
C SER A 1060 30.75 28.93 39.70
N ALA A 1061 30.11 27.90 40.26
CA ALA A 1061 28.98 27.19 39.68
C ALA A 1061 27.65 27.77 40.20
N PRO A 1062 26.93 28.61 39.42
CA PRO A 1062 25.71 29.28 39.89
C PRO A 1062 24.55 28.30 40.15
N ILE A 1063 24.59 27.13 39.52
CA ILE A 1063 23.61 26.05 39.68
C ILE A 1063 24.39 24.81 40.09
N SER A 1064 24.12 24.28 41.29
CA SER A 1064 24.79 23.05 41.74
C SER A 1064 24.30 21.84 40.94
N MET A 1065 25.21 21.00 40.45
CA MET A 1065 24.86 19.71 39.84
C MET A 1065 24.15 18.77 40.82
N GLN A 1066 24.35 18.93 42.13
CA GLN A 1066 23.67 18.13 43.15
C GLN A 1066 22.18 18.50 43.28
N ALA A 1067 21.79 19.67 42.77
CA ALA A 1067 20.40 20.07 42.69
C ALA A 1067 19.70 19.51 41.45
N ALA A 1068 20.43 18.91 40.50
CA ALA A 1068 19.86 18.43 39.23
C ALA A 1068 18.79 17.35 39.47
N ASP A 1069 17.57 17.67 39.09
CA ASP A 1069 16.44 16.75 39.14
C ASP A 1069 16.41 15.84 37.91
N ARG A 1070 16.69 16.46 36.76
CA ARG A 1070 16.56 15.83 35.45
C ARG A 1070 17.72 16.16 34.54
N ILE A 1071 18.16 15.16 33.77
CA ILE A 1071 19.15 15.33 32.69
C ILE A 1071 18.48 14.98 31.36
N ILE A 1072 18.51 15.89 30.40
CA ILE A 1072 18.01 15.66 29.04
C ILE A 1072 19.19 15.71 28.08
N ALA A 1073 19.57 14.55 27.53
CA ALA A 1073 20.69 14.41 26.63
C ALA A 1073 20.22 14.23 25.19
N ILE A 1074 20.65 15.10 24.28
CA ILE A 1074 20.31 15.02 22.85
C ILE A 1074 21.57 15.27 22.02
N GLY A 1075 21.91 14.32 21.15
CA GLY A 1075 23.10 14.40 20.33
C GLY A 1075 23.30 13.12 19.51
N SER A 1076 24.55 12.75 19.22
CA SER A 1076 24.84 11.44 18.66
C SER A 1076 24.55 10.32 19.66
N ASP A 1077 24.27 9.12 19.16
CA ASP A 1077 24.15 7.89 19.93
C ASP A 1077 25.34 7.71 20.89
N ARG A 1078 26.56 8.00 20.43
CA ARG A 1078 27.79 7.93 21.23
C ARG A 1078 27.84 8.95 22.35
N MET A 1079 27.40 10.19 22.10
CA MET A 1079 27.37 11.23 23.13
C MET A 1079 26.36 10.87 24.22
N MET A 1080 25.14 10.46 23.83
CA MET A 1080 24.10 10.08 24.78
C MET A 1080 24.52 8.85 25.61
N ALA A 1081 25.15 7.86 24.99
CA ALA A 1081 25.74 6.72 25.69
C ALA A 1081 26.83 7.14 26.70
N ALA A 1082 27.69 8.08 26.32
CA ALA A 1082 28.73 8.60 27.21
C ALA A 1082 28.13 9.34 28.42
N VAL A 1083 27.08 10.14 28.21
CA VAL A 1083 26.36 10.82 29.29
C VAL A 1083 25.66 9.79 30.19
N ALA A 1084 25.01 8.78 29.61
CA ALA A 1084 24.37 7.70 30.35
C ALA A 1084 25.36 6.99 31.29
N ALA A 1085 26.53 6.61 30.79
CA ALA A 1085 27.57 5.98 31.60
C ALA A 1085 28.16 6.93 32.65
N ALA A 1086 28.43 8.18 32.28
CA ALA A 1086 29.11 9.13 33.14
C ALA A 1086 28.33 9.49 34.41
N ARG A 1087 26.99 9.52 34.32
CA ARG A 1087 26.08 9.72 35.46
C ARG A 1087 26.33 8.74 36.61
N HIS A 1088 26.68 7.50 36.29
CA HIS A 1088 26.95 6.43 37.27
C HIS A 1088 28.44 6.26 37.61
N GLN A 1089 29.31 7.05 36.98
CA GLN A 1089 30.76 6.97 37.14
C GLN A 1089 31.34 8.33 37.56
N GLN A 1090 31.82 9.13 36.59
CA GLN A 1090 32.56 10.36 36.87
C GLN A 1090 31.68 11.44 37.52
N LEU A 1091 30.38 11.45 37.22
CA LEU A 1091 29.41 12.42 37.74
C LEU A 1091 28.66 11.95 38.99
N ALA A 1092 28.77 10.67 39.36
CA ALA A 1092 28.03 10.10 40.50
C ALA A 1092 28.22 10.87 41.82
N PRO A 1093 29.42 11.38 42.18
CA PRO A 1093 29.60 12.17 43.41
C PRO A 1093 28.91 13.54 43.40
N TYR A 1094 28.48 14.01 42.23
CA TYR A 1094 27.97 15.37 42.02
C TYR A 1094 26.48 15.40 41.63
N LEU A 1095 25.85 14.24 41.49
CA LEU A 1095 24.42 14.11 41.19
C LEU A 1095 23.70 13.55 42.41
N LYS A 1096 22.44 13.95 42.60
CA LYS A 1096 21.57 13.28 43.58
C LYS A 1096 21.29 11.83 43.15
N VAL A 1097 21.03 10.94 44.10
CA VAL A 1097 20.88 9.50 43.81
C VAL A 1097 19.65 9.24 42.94
N GLU A 1098 18.57 9.97 43.20
CA GLU A 1098 17.26 9.87 42.57
C GLU A 1098 17.08 10.72 41.30
N HIS A 1099 18.16 11.19 40.66
CA HIS A 1099 18.04 11.97 39.43
C HIS A 1099 17.50 11.11 38.28
N PHE A 1100 16.64 11.69 37.45
CA PHE A 1100 16.12 11.04 36.25
C PHE A 1100 16.85 11.53 35.01
N ALA A 1101 17.06 10.68 34.01
CA ALA A 1101 17.64 11.13 32.75
C ALA A 1101 17.04 10.46 31.53
N VAL A 1102 16.82 11.27 30.51
CA VAL A 1102 16.29 10.84 29.22
C VAL A 1102 17.23 11.19 28.09
N GLY A 1103 17.28 10.30 27.10
CA GLY A 1103 17.89 10.53 25.81
C GLY A 1103 16.80 10.63 24.74
N SER A 1104 16.88 11.64 23.87
CA SER A 1104 15.98 11.71 22.72
C SER A 1104 16.54 10.88 21.57
N ILE A 1105 15.94 9.71 21.35
CA ILE A 1105 16.50 8.64 20.51
C ILE A 1105 16.13 8.83 19.03
N ASN A 1106 17.13 9.19 18.24
CA ASN A 1106 17.06 9.26 16.79
C ASN A 1106 17.27 7.89 16.13
N SER A 1107 16.32 6.97 16.29
CA SER A 1107 16.32 5.70 15.54
C SER A 1107 15.93 5.92 14.07
N PRO A 1108 16.30 5.04 13.12
CA PRO A 1108 15.81 5.10 11.74
C PRO A 1108 14.28 5.13 11.66
N MET A 1109 13.68 5.98 10.82
CA MET A 1109 12.23 6.10 10.68
C MET A 1109 11.80 6.26 9.22
N GLN A 1110 10.67 5.63 8.84
CA GLN A 1110 10.13 5.65 7.47
C GLN A 1110 8.76 6.33 7.42
N CYS A 1111 7.77 5.73 8.09
CA CYS A 1111 6.39 6.23 8.04
C CYS A 1111 6.14 7.39 9.00
N MET A 1112 6.73 7.35 10.21
CA MET A 1112 6.51 8.29 11.32
C MET A 1112 5.04 8.46 11.76
N MET A 1113 4.17 7.51 11.38
CA MET A 1113 2.73 7.50 11.68
C MET A 1113 2.38 6.82 13.02
N LYS A 1114 3.38 6.57 13.88
CA LYS A 1114 3.31 5.87 15.18
C LYS A 1114 2.91 4.40 15.10
N GLU A 1115 3.87 3.51 15.40
CA GLU A 1115 3.73 2.04 15.43
C GLU A 1115 3.48 1.30 14.11
N ILE A 1116 3.26 1.97 12.98
CA ILE A 1116 2.81 1.30 11.74
C ILE A 1116 3.90 0.47 11.03
N CYS A 1117 5.05 1.05 10.67
CA CYS A 1117 6.04 0.31 9.86
C CYS A 1117 7.07 -0.50 10.68
N ALA A 1118 7.29 -0.11 11.95
CA ALA A 1118 8.31 -0.63 12.87
C ALA A 1118 9.79 -0.36 12.55
N GLN A 1119 10.11 0.49 11.58
CA GLN A 1119 11.51 0.91 11.40
C GLN A 1119 12.05 1.67 12.63
N CYS A 1120 11.20 2.47 13.26
CA CYS A 1120 11.53 3.27 14.46
C CYS A 1120 11.62 2.44 15.75
N LEU A 1121 11.50 1.11 15.68
CA LEU A 1121 11.48 0.23 16.86
C LEU A 1121 12.86 0.23 17.53
N GLN A 1122 12.90 0.47 18.85
CA GLN A 1122 14.11 0.52 19.66
C GLN A 1122 13.96 -0.42 20.85
N PRO A 1123 14.91 -1.36 21.07
CA PRO A 1123 14.91 -2.18 22.26
C PRO A 1123 15.33 -1.37 23.49
N GLN A 1124 14.67 -1.67 24.60
CA GLN A 1124 15.03 -1.24 25.94
C GLN A 1124 15.39 -2.47 26.76
N LYS A 1125 16.45 -2.36 27.56
CA LYS A 1125 16.92 -3.43 28.44
C LYS A 1125 16.89 -2.95 29.88
N ASP A 1126 16.15 -3.65 30.72
CA ASP A 1126 16.16 -3.40 32.15
C ASP A 1126 17.54 -3.78 32.73
N PRO A 1127 18.27 -2.86 33.38
CA PRO A 1127 19.60 -3.14 33.91
C PRO A 1127 19.59 -4.06 35.14
N VAL A 1128 18.44 -4.22 35.82
CA VAL A 1128 18.26 -5.04 37.01
C VAL A 1128 17.79 -6.45 36.63
N THR A 1129 16.72 -6.57 35.83
CA THR A 1129 16.14 -7.88 35.48
C THR A 1129 16.78 -8.49 34.23
N GLY A 1130 17.33 -7.64 33.35
CA GLY A 1130 17.82 -8.04 32.04
C GLY A 1130 16.72 -8.18 30.98
N ASP A 1131 15.45 -7.93 31.33
CA ASP A 1131 14.31 -8.06 30.43
C ASP A 1131 14.40 -7.05 29.29
N ILE A 1132 13.93 -7.47 28.11
CA ILE A 1132 13.89 -6.62 26.92
C ILE A 1132 12.46 -6.21 26.63
N SER A 1133 12.23 -4.91 26.48
CA SER A 1133 11.00 -4.35 25.96
C SER A 1133 11.27 -3.54 24.69
N TYR A 1134 10.24 -3.11 23.98
CA TYR A 1134 10.39 -2.38 22.73
C TYR A 1134 9.55 -1.11 22.72
N VAL A 1135 10.18 -0.01 22.32
CA VAL A 1135 9.54 1.29 22.14
C VAL A 1135 9.62 1.68 20.68
N PHE A 1136 8.52 2.19 20.13
CA PHE A 1136 8.54 2.84 18.83
C PHE A 1136 9.00 4.29 19.06
N SER A 1137 10.21 4.64 18.66
CA SER A 1137 10.73 6.02 18.86
C SER A 1137 9.86 7.07 18.17
N CYS A 1138 9.17 6.67 17.10
CA CYS A 1138 8.18 7.53 16.45
C CYS A 1138 6.91 7.78 17.25
N PHE A 1139 6.62 6.94 18.24
CA PHE A 1139 5.60 7.16 19.26
C PHE A 1139 6.18 7.95 20.45
N ASN A 1140 7.28 7.46 21.03
CA ASN A 1140 7.98 8.14 22.11
C ASN A 1140 9.50 8.08 21.89
N GLN A 1141 10.07 9.22 21.51
CA GLN A 1141 11.49 9.39 21.25
C GLN A 1141 12.31 9.62 22.53
N ASP A 1142 11.71 10.19 23.58
CA ASP A 1142 12.39 10.46 24.84
C ASP A 1142 12.36 9.20 25.71
N GLN A 1143 13.50 8.53 25.81
CA GLN A 1143 13.64 7.24 26.47
C GLN A 1143 14.58 7.37 27.68
N PRO A 1144 14.30 6.70 28.81
CA PRO A 1144 15.21 6.70 29.95
C PRO A 1144 16.60 6.20 29.55
N LEU A 1145 17.64 6.99 29.78
CA LEU A 1145 19.01 6.68 29.35
C LEU A 1145 19.50 5.32 29.87
N ASP A 1146 19.05 4.94 31.06
CA ASP A 1146 19.46 3.72 31.74
C ASP A 1146 18.87 2.45 31.10
N LEU A 1147 17.85 2.59 30.24
CA LEU A 1147 17.19 1.47 29.56
C LEU A 1147 17.63 1.31 28.10
N VAL A 1148 18.25 2.32 27.49
CA VAL A 1148 18.50 2.34 26.04
C VAL A 1148 19.67 1.41 25.67
N ASP A 1149 19.44 0.49 24.73
CA ASP A 1149 20.51 -0.26 24.06
C ASP A 1149 21.21 0.61 22.99
N PHE A 1150 22.20 1.39 23.43
CA PHE A 1150 22.99 2.25 22.55
C PHE A 1150 23.85 1.47 21.56
N SER A 1151 24.35 0.29 21.92
CA SER A 1151 25.08 -0.59 20.99
C SER A 1151 24.19 -1.02 19.83
N GLY A 1152 22.99 -1.52 20.12
CA GLY A 1152 22.01 -1.90 19.12
C GLY A 1152 21.57 -0.73 18.25
N LEU A 1153 21.38 0.46 18.84
CA LEU A 1153 21.08 1.69 18.09
C LEU A 1153 22.21 2.06 17.12
N ALA A 1154 23.46 2.11 17.60
CA ALA A 1154 24.64 2.44 16.79
C ALA A 1154 24.82 1.45 15.63
N SER A 1155 24.58 0.17 15.90
CA SER A 1155 24.59 -0.89 14.89
C SER A 1155 23.52 -0.61 13.83
N ARG A 1156 22.26 -0.45 14.22
CA ARG A 1156 21.13 -0.21 13.29
C ARG A 1156 21.27 1.05 12.45
N LEU A 1157 21.85 2.12 12.99
CA LEU A 1157 22.12 3.36 12.23
C LEU A 1157 23.11 3.14 11.06
N ARG A 1158 23.92 2.07 11.10
CA ARG A 1158 24.84 1.70 10.02
C ARG A 1158 24.21 0.80 8.95
N GLN A 1159 22.92 0.46 9.02
CA GLN A 1159 22.25 -0.50 8.13
C GLN A 1159 22.45 -0.23 6.63
N ASN A 1160 22.46 1.05 6.21
CA ASN A 1160 22.59 1.47 4.81
C ASN A 1160 23.93 2.18 4.50
N SER A 1161 24.91 2.11 5.40
CA SER A 1161 26.07 3.03 5.41
C SER A 1161 26.87 3.05 4.08
N VAL A 1162 27.12 1.89 3.48
CA VAL A 1162 27.88 1.81 2.20
C VAL A 1162 27.15 2.49 1.04
N GLN A 1163 25.82 2.31 0.96
CA GLN A 1163 24.98 2.93 -0.08
C GLN A 1163 24.86 4.44 0.15
N GLU A 1164 24.64 4.89 1.40
CA GLU A 1164 24.56 6.31 1.74
C GLU A 1164 25.84 7.07 1.38
N LYS A 1165 27.01 6.50 1.69
CA LYS A 1165 28.31 7.12 1.35
C LYS A 1165 28.51 7.27 -0.17
N LEU A 1166 28.10 6.27 -0.96
CA LEU A 1166 28.16 6.35 -2.41
C LEU A 1166 27.13 7.36 -2.97
N THR A 1167 25.90 7.31 -2.48
CA THR A 1167 24.80 8.19 -2.88
C THR A 1167 25.09 9.66 -2.55
N SER A 1168 25.71 9.97 -1.40
CA SER A 1168 26.14 11.32 -1.06
C SER A 1168 27.12 11.89 -2.09
N ARG A 1169 28.11 11.10 -2.54
CA ARG A 1169 29.02 11.49 -3.63
C ARG A 1169 28.31 11.62 -4.97
N TRP A 1170 27.36 10.73 -5.25
CA TRP A 1170 26.54 10.78 -6.46
C TRP A 1170 25.71 12.06 -6.54
N ILE A 1171 25.04 12.45 -5.46
CA ILE A 1171 24.30 13.72 -5.40
C ILE A 1171 25.23 14.90 -5.62
N GLY A 1172 26.42 14.91 -4.98
CA GLY A 1172 27.43 15.94 -5.23
C GLY A 1172 27.82 16.05 -6.70
N HIS A 1173 27.95 14.91 -7.40
CA HIS A 1173 28.20 14.87 -8.84
C HIS A 1173 27.02 15.44 -9.66
N CYS A 1174 25.79 15.02 -9.36
CA CYS A 1174 24.57 15.53 -10.02
C CYS A 1174 24.41 17.05 -9.89
N LEU A 1175 24.74 17.62 -8.72
CA LEU A 1175 24.63 19.05 -8.45
C LEU A 1175 25.73 19.88 -9.14
N GLN A 1176 26.94 19.33 -9.27
CA GLN A 1176 28.03 19.97 -9.99
C GLN A 1176 27.75 20.03 -11.50
N GLN A 1177 27.26 18.94 -12.10
CA GLN A 1177 26.96 18.87 -13.54
C GLN A 1177 25.73 19.71 -13.93
N GLY A 1178 24.72 19.80 -13.06
CA GLY A 1178 23.54 20.63 -13.29
C GLY A 1178 23.85 22.14 -13.36
N SER A 1179 24.92 22.58 -12.70
CA SER A 1179 25.37 23.98 -12.72
C SER A 1179 26.03 24.39 -14.06
N SER A 1180 26.46 23.42 -14.87
CA SER A 1180 27.09 23.63 -16.19
C SER A 1180 26.09 23.74 -17.36
N HIS A 1181 24.80 23.51 -17.13
CA HIS A 1181 23.75 23.59 -18.16
C HIS A 1181 22.78 24.78 -18.00
N VAL A 1182 23.08 25.70 -17.08
CA VAL A 1182 22.31 26.93 -16.84
C VAL A 1182 23.13 28.21 -17.15
N SER A 1183 24.28 28.08 -17.81
CA SER A 1183 25.06 29.22 -18.33
C SER A 1183 24.72 29.54 -19.78
#